data_AF-A0A9P7V0I8-F1
#
_entry.id   AF-A0A9P7V0I8-F1
#
_cell.length_a   1.000
_cell.length_b   1.000
_cell.length_c   1.000
_cell.angle_alpha   90.00
_cell.angle_beta   90.00
_cell.angle_gamma   90.00
#
_symmetry.space_group_name_H-M   'P 1'
#
loop_
_entity.id
_entity.type
_entity.pdbx_description
1 polymer ?
#
loop_
_entity_poly.entity_id
_entity_poly.type
_entity_poly.pdbx_seq_one_letter_code
_entity_poly.pdbx_strand_id
1 'polypeptide(L)'
;MTGLYSERETKSYTLCQFNDEAQRLLQMEDYPEFQKFVLTGESKYTSTQALVDIQPNILPPDHSLDVKRDFDSLIGITPKIAIANSLSIYAVPNPSEVLTTSIHLAHTMFVDGTSKQVPYHHIHNFLLGYWGNRCQLHIFFPTLYAPNPSPTTPRNVRLDVKQMAQFYERGVRPSIANILPESVSDWPPTYDAEAFRIRRSTGRSSYGTKMIPEEFLESFVSELRLSLARNGVNWAKDFFFIHTVRGVKLSSFHTPTPEMANRAFLGLLQNVSIPLENTIEGQWFVDVGLEFRSPDGHTVQWTARSHSTVVASFLQVSDDAANRMTRLGSSRYERDIVSHLTGIAGCRIEPRASGGPYDVQYLQLYSTDKNVTYSPEGRHHGKAIPMAKALEDQQPCKFLEDLYDSYAASVTIAAHARIEVRVSLDYVTQVLMDIPVTAIRGSLAVFDTETWWDFRRYRLLAMIHILGAQATGPSVFRVGRDALLLTAAMVWMINGLHSRPDDGHHSRDLMRAIFPLTDTRDDVDELALIFLQRELGGRLAYFPHGLMFLRRIKTDTHTPHLRTSGLWISTSAFSFFFKMTEEEIRYNYHEKLRNGSSVTRVSNKMHSTRVRISTRNDGDTPMFNLTAQGHSRLPPPVDEGSDIEMDVNNSPVRSIDVCLEEIFLQCMVDIFEKAPNPVSANDASYLVISEDARLMAGENDFKNLRLSDYWTCVFYKVATPTEYTRAFDHLFPNTRRSPKSNNSQNYLQSTYYKRWESLCREVSDEVIEAMKAELRKRYDELLWVPKTVSGRIWESYDTKPGRREAYTRLPLGSHGPAPRILVRSVPQWVSIPPGHPP
;
A
#
# COMPACT_ATOMS: atom_id res chain seq x y z
N MET A 1 -16.83 -12.38 33.26
CA MET A 1 -15.41 -12.07 32.94
C MET A 1 -14.42 -12.98 33.64
N THR A 2 -14.84 -13.74 34.66
CA THR A 2 -14.05 -14.80 35.29
C THR A 2 -13.42 -15.72 34.24
N GLY A 3 -12.11 -15.89 34.33
CA GLY A 3 -11.34 -16.73 33.42
C GLY A 3 -11.00 -16.16 32.04
N LEU A 4 -11.33 -14.91 31.69
CA LEU A 4 -10.81 -14.28 30.45
C LEU A 4 -9.34 -13.90 30.57
N TYR A 5 -8.90 -13.55 31.77
CA TYR A 5 -7.54 -13.15 32.09
C TYR A 5 -6.87 -14.22 32.95
N SER A 6 -5.54 -14.15 33.02
CA SER A 6 -4.78 -15.01 33.92
C SER A 6 -5.02 -14.58 35.37
N GLU A 7 -5.27 -15.55 36.23
CA GLU A 7 -5.36 -15.41 37.69
C GLU A 7 -4.17 -16.12 38.36
N ARG A 8 -3.18 -16.52 37.56
CA ARG A 8 -2.01 -17.27 38.02
C ARG A 8 -1.02 -16.35 38.72
N GLU A 9 -0.26 -16.92 39.64
CA GLU A 9 0.89 -16.23 40.22
C GLU A 9 1.88 -15.83 39.13
N THR A 10 2.49 -14.66 39.33
CA THR A 10 3.42 -14.09 38.35
C THR A 10 4.83 -14.61 38.61
N LYS A 11 5.51 -15.04 37.55
CA LYS A 11 6.94 -15.38 37.55
C LYS A 11 7.67 -14.37 36.68
N SER A 12 8.71 -13.74 37.25
CA SER A 12 9.57 -12.81 36.52
C SER A 12 10.51 -13.55 35.58
N TYR A 13 10.71 -13.00 34.38
CA TYR A 13 11.64 -13.47 33.35
C TYR A 13 12.45 -12.27 32.85
N THR A 14 13.76 -12.43 32.73
CA THR A 14 14.54 -11.57 31.82
C THR A 14 14.16 -11.87 30.37
N LEU A 15 14.55 -11.01 29.43
CA LEU A 15 14.27 -11.26 28.01
C LEU A 15 14.94 -12.55 27.51
N CYS A 16 16.16 -12.83 27.96
CA CYS A 16 16.87 -14.09 27.66
C CYS A 16 16.11 -15.30 28.21
N GLN A 17 15.72 -15.28 29.49
CA GLN A 17 14.98 -16.39 30.11
C GLN A 17 13.61 -16.63 29.44
N PHE A 18 12.96 -15.56 28.97
CA PHE A 18 11.72 -15.68 28.21
C PHE A 18 11.96 -16.39 26.86
N ASN A 19 13.04 -16.03 26.16
CA ASN A 19 13.44 -16.69 24.92
C ASN A 19 13.84 -18.14 25.14
N ASP A 20 14.60 -18.45 26.21
CA ASP A 20 15.01 -19.81 26.55
C ASP A 20 13.80 -20.72 26.80
N GLU A 21 12.79 -20.22 27.54
CA GLU A 21 11.55 -20.96 27.77
C GLU A 21 10.76 -21.15 26.47
N ALA A 22 10.68 -20.12 25.62
CA ALA A 22 10.03 -20.22 24.32
C ALA A 22 10.74 -21.26 23.41
N GLN A 23 12.07 -21.25 23.39
CA GLN A 23 12.90 -22.21 22.65
C GLN A 23 12.72 -23.63 23.19
N ARG A 24 12.72 -23.81 24.52
CA ARG A 24 12.48 -25.09 25.17
C ARG A 24 11.13 -25.70 24.75
N LEU A 25 10.07 -24.88 24.71
CA LEU A 25 8.74 -25.33 24.28
C LEU A 25 8.72 -25.74 22.79
N LEU A 26 9.47 -25.05 21.93
CA LEU A 26 9.64 -25.44 20.52
C LEU A 26 10.41 -26.75 20.36
N GLN A 27 11.49 -26.94 21.12
CA GLN A 27 12.30 -28.17 21.10
C GLN A 27 11.52 -29.38 21.59
N MET A 28 10.52 -29.18 22.46
CA MET A 28 9.58 -30.22 22.89
C MET A 28 8.45 -30.47 21.88
N GLU A 29 8.41 -29.72 20.78
CA GLU A 29 7.34 -29.75 19.77
C GLU A 29 5.93 -29.46 20.34
N ASP A 30 5.84 -28.81 21.52
CA ASP A 30 4.57 -28.40 22.13
C ASP A 30 4.14 -27.03 21.59
N TYR A 31 3.82 -26.99 20.29
CA TYR A 31 3.44 -25.76 19.60
C TYR A 31 2.24 -25.03 20.23
N PRO A 32 1.17 -25.71 20.71
CA PRO A 32 0.06 -25.03 21.38
C PRO A 32 0.49 -24.32 22.67
N GLU A 33 1.39 -24.92 23.45
CA GLU A 33 1.91 -24.32 24.67
C GLU A 33 2.89 -23.19 24.36
N PHE A 34 3.77 -23.36 23.36
CA PHE A 34 4.64 -22.30 22.86
C PHE A 34 3.83 -21.06 22.47
N GLN A 35 2.79 -21.22 21.64
CA GLN A 35 1.90 -20.12 21.23
C GLN A 35 1.26 -19.44 22.43
N LYS A 36 0.77 -20.23 23.39
CA LYS A 36 0.10 -19.72 24.59
C LYS A 36 1.05 -18.94 25.49
N PHE A 37 2.22 -19.50 25.80
CA PHE A 37 3.25 -18.82 26.58
C PHE A 37 3.70 -17.52 25.92
N VAL A 38 4.02 -17.54 24.63
CA VAL A 38 4.56 -16.36 23.94
C VAL A 38 3.51 -15.24 23.79
N LEU A 39 2.24 -15.59 23.53
CA LEU A 39 1.19 -14.62 23.23
C LEU A 39 0.36 -14.19 24.44
N THR A 40 0.21 -15.03 25.47
CA THR A 40 -0.57 -14.70 26.69
C THR A 40 0.28 -14.73 27.97
N GLY A 41 1.51 -15.22 27.92
CA GLY A 41 2.39 -15.36 29.09
C GLY A 41 2.01 -16.49 30.03
N GLU A 42 0.99 -17.30 29.73
CA GLU A 42 0.61 -18.41 30.58
C GLU A 42 1.42 -19.66 30.24
N SER A 43 2.03 -20.31 31.25
CA SER A 43 2.68 -21.62 31.07
C SER A 43 2.00 -22.70 31.93
N LYS A 44 1.54 -23.80 31.33
CA LYS A 44 0.99 -24.97 32.05
C LYS A 44 2.05 -25.71 32.85
N TYR A 45 3.31 -25.66 32.41
CA TYR A 45 4.42 -26.37 33.06
C TYR A 45 4.81 -25.70 34.38
N THR A 46 4.86 -24.37 34.41
CA THR A 46 5.13 -23.63 35.65
C THR A 46 3.86 -23.27 36.42
N SER A 47 2.69 -23.37 35.78
CA SER A 47 1.41 -22.86 36.30
C SER A 47 1.44 -21.37 36.67
N THR A 48 2.28 -20.58 36.00
CA THR A 48 2.45 -19.14 36.25
C THR A 48 2.01 -18.27 35.07
N GLN A 49 1.89 -16.97 35.33
CA GLN A 49 1.87 -15.89 34.35
C GLN A 49 3.27 -15.30 34.22
N ALA A 50 3.78 -15.11 33.01
CA ALA A 50 5.06 -14.47 32.78
C ALA A 50 4.94 -12.95 32.99
N LEU A 51 5.91 -12.38 33.69
CA LEU A 51 6.23 -10.97 33.75
C LEU A 51 7.61 -10.79 33.12
N VAL A 52 7.69 -10.01 32.04
CA VAL A 52 8.98 -9.72 31.41
C VAL A 52 9.58 -8.49 32.07
N ASP A 53 10.66 -8.70 32.81
CA ASP A 53 11.37 -7.66 33.54
C ASP A 53 12.62 -7.23 32.76
N ILE A 54 12.64 -5.94 32.43
CA ILE A 54 13.76 -5.30 31.72
C ILE A 54 14.72 -4.58 32.68
N GLN A 55 14.41 -4.52 33.98
CA GLN A 55 15.26 -3.86 34.97
C GLN A 55 16.69 -4.43 35.03
N PRO A 56 16.92 -5.75 34.88
CA PRO A 56 18.27 -6.30 34.82
C PRO A 56 19.07 -5.85 33.59
N ASN A 57 18.40 -5.33 32.56
CA ASN A 57 19.02 -4.88 31.31
C ASN A 57 19.35 -3.38 31.32
N ILE A 58 19.07 -2.64 32.40
CA ILE A 58 19.51 -1.25 32.51
C ILE A 58 21.03 -1.18 32.37
N LEU A 59 21.51 -0.23 31.58
CA LEU A 59 22.91 -0.12 31.19
C LEU A 59 23.83 -0.10 32.42
N PRO A 60 24.75 -1.08 32.57
CA PRO A 60 25.67 -1.12 33.71
C PRO A 60 26.58 0.13 33.79
N PRO A 61 27.03 0.54 34.99
CA PRO A 61 27.92 1.70 35.15
C PRO A 61 29.25 1.59 34.39
N ASP A 62 29.77 0.38 34.25
CA ASP A 62 31.03 0.01 33.61
C ASP A 62 30.90 -0.31 32.11
N HIS A 63 29.67 -0.41 31.59
CA HIS A 63 29.43 -0.69 30.17
C HIS A 63 29.96 0.45 29.29
N SER A 64 30.73 0.13 28.25
CA SER A 64 31.29 1.14 27.35
C SER A 64 30.26 1.67 26.36
N LEU A 65 30.27 2.97 26.10
CA LEU A 65 29.43 3.62 25.09
C LEU A 65 30.27 4.49 24.16
N ASP A 66 30.13 4.30 22.85
CA ASP A 66 30.58 5.26 21.84
C ASP A 66 29.40 6.19 21.49
N VAL A 67 29.70 7.47 21.32
CA VAL A 67 28.69 8.48 20.99
C VAL A 67 29.14 9.25 19.76
N LYS A 68 28.27 9.29 18.74
CA LYS A 68 28.47 10.06 17.52
C LYS A 68 27.40 11.12 17.38
N ARG A 69 27.82 12.31 16.91
CA ARG A 69 26.95 13.43 16.58
C ARG A 69 26.86 13.57 15.06
N ASP A 70 25.70 13.98 14.55
CA ASP A 70 25.51 14.22 13.13
C ASP A 70 24.38 15.22 12.85
N PHE A 71 24.28 15.62 11.58
CA PHE A 71 23.18 16.40 11.03
C PHE A 71 22.39 15.54 10.05
N ASP A 72 21.13 15.24 10.37
CA ASP A 72 20.33 14.28 9.61
C ASP A 72 19.58 14.94 8.45
N SER A 73 19.04 16.14 8.69
CA SER A 73 18.23 16.90 7.74
C SER A 73 18.37 18.41 7.92
N LEU A 74 18.11 19.17 6.84
CA LEU A 74 18.09 20.63 6.81
C LEU A 74 16.80 21.10 6.15
N ILE A 75 16.13 22.07 6.77
CA ILE A 75 14.86 22.65 6.30
C ILE A 75 15.01 24.17 6.26
N GLY A 76 14.89 24.78 5.08
CA GLY A 76 14.96 26.23 4.89
C GLY A 76 13.65 26.81 4.39
N ILE A 77 13.08 27.78 5.09
CA ILE A 77 11.85 28.48 4.71
C ILE A 77 12.22 29.90 4.29
N THR A 78 12.08 30.21 3.00
CA THR A 78 12.61 31.44 2.41
C THR A 78 11.66 32.01 1.35
N PRO A 79 11.63 33.34 1.14
CA PRO A 79 10.87 33.96 0.06
C PRO A 79 11.54 33.81 -1.32
N LYS A 80 12.81 33.41 -1.35
CA LYS A 80 13.64 33.20 -2.55
C LYS A 80 14.14 31.76 -2.62
N ILE A 81 14.67 31.35 -3.76
CA ILE A 81 15.37 30.07 -3.91
C ILE A 81 16.82 30.29 -3.43
N ALA A 82 17.26 29.51 -2.44
CA ALA A 82 18.47 29.77 -1.65
C ALA A 82 19.66 28.85 -2.00
N ILE A 83 19.70 28.34 -3.23
CA ILE A 83 20.69 27.33 -3.69
C ILE A 83 21.69 27.94 -4.67
N ALA A 84 22.92 27.41 -4.67
CA ALA A 84 23.97 27.65 -5.66
C ALA A 84 24.17 26.40 -6.51
N ASN A 85 23.12 26.02 -7.24
CA ASN A 85 23.11 24.90 -8.17
C ASN A 85 21.96 25.07 -9.17
N SER A 86 21.98 24.33 -10.26
CA SER A 86 20.82 24.18 -11.14
C SER A 86 19.61 23.59 -10.42
N LEU A 87 18.41 24.02 -10.81
CA LEU A 87 17.14 23.53 -10.28
C LEU A 87 16.35 22.81 -11.37
N SER A 88 15.96 21.57 -11.12
CA SER A 88 15.04 20.83 -11.98
C SER A 88 13.61 20.99 -11.49
N ILE A 89 12.76 21.71 -12.21
CA ILE A 89 11.35 21.95 -11.83
C ILE A 89 10.35 21.17 -12.70
N TYR A 90 9.22 20.85 -12.12
CA TYR A 90 8.09 20.25 -12.82
C TYR A 90 7.21 21.31 -13.47
N ALA A 91 6.90 21.12 -14.77
CA ALA A 91 5.85 21.90 -15.43
C ALA A 91 4.45 21.49 -14.92
N VAL A 92 4.26 20.19 -14.67
CA VAL A 92 3.09 19.62 -13.98
C VAL A 92 3.59 18.80 -12.79
N PRO A 93 3.38 19.25 -11.54
CA PRO A 93 3.92 18.59 -10.36
C PRO A 93 3.20 17.26 -10.05
N ASN A 94 3.94 16.33 -9.43
CA ASN A 94 3.37 15.06 -9.00
C ASN A 94 2.46 15.25 -7.76
N PRO A 95 1.15 14.95 -7.84
CA PRO A 95 0.23 15.12 -6.72
C PRO A 95 0.50 14.20 -5.52
N SER A 96 1.31 13.15 -5.67
CA SER A 96 1.75 12.33 -4.52
C SER A 96 2.84 13.00 -3.67
N GLU A 97 3.53 14.01 -4.20
CA GLU A 97 4.66 14.69 -3.54
C GLU A 97 4.22 15.94 -2.75
N VAL A 98 2.92 16.18 -2.65
CA VAL A 98 2.36 17.28 -1.85
C VAL A 98 2.63 17.01 -0.37
N LEU A 99 3.11 18.02 0.34
CA LEU A 99 3.33 17.93 1.78
C LEU A 99 1.98 17.86 2.50
N THR A 100 1.65 16.64 2.93
CA THR A 100 0.38 16.30 3.61
C THR A 100 0.59 15.90 5.07
N THR A 101 1.84 15.72 5.49
CA THR A 101 2.23 15.32 6.85
C THR A 101 2.99 16.44 7.55
N SER A 102 2.84 16.52 8.88
CA SER A 102 3.54 17.50 9.69
C SER A 102 5.05 17.41 9.54
N ILE A 103 5.69 18.58 9.41
CA ILE A 103 7.13 18.77 9.62
C ILE A 103 7.39 19.47 10.96
N HIS A 104 6.44 19.42 11.90
CA HIS A 104 6.56 20.00 13.24
C HIS A 104 6.92 21.50 13.29
N LEU A 105 6.69 22.21 12.19
CA LEU A 105 6.88 23.65 12.04
C LEU A 105 5.56 24.29 11.57
N ALA A 106 5.38 25.57 11.90
CA ALA A 106 4.20 26.34 11.55
C ALA A 106 4.57 27.70 10.93
N HIS A 107 3.66 28.19 10.11
CA HIS A 107 3.71 29.51 9.50
C HIS A 107 2.77 30.46 10.25
N THR A 108 3.25 31.66 10.54
CA THR A 108 2.42 32.71 11.16
C THR A 108 1.55 33.36 10.09
N MET A 109 0.22 33.26 10.22
CA MET A 109 -0.75 33.82 9.27
C MET A 109 -1.76 34.72 9.96
N PHE A 110 -2.18 35.80 9.30
CA PHE A 110 -3.25 36.66 9.78
C PHE A 110 -4.60 36.18 9.22
N VAL A 111 -5.42 35.56 10.08
CA VAL A 111 -6.69 34.93 9.71
C VAL A 111 -7.79 35.51 10.59
N ASP A 112 -8.84 36.07 9.98
CA ASP A 112 -9.98 36.69 10.66
C ASP A 112 -9.57 37.78 11.68
N GLY A 113 -8.57 38.60 11.36
CA GLY A 113 -8.10 39.65 12.28
C GLY A 113 -7.15 39.17 13.38
N THR A 114 -6.77 37.89 13.41
CA THR A 114 -5.90 37.31 14.44
C THR A 114 -4.69 36.59 13.85
N SER A 115 -3.54 36.71 14.51
CA SER A 115 -2.36 35.93 14.17
C SER A 115 -2.54 34.47 14.62
N LYS A 116 -2.41 33.52 13.71
CA LYS A 116 -2.53 32.08 13.95
C LYS A 116 -1.29 31.35 13.44
N GLN A 117 -0.83 30.36 14.22
CA GLN A 117 0.21 29.42 13.80
C GLN A 117 -0.42 28.28 13.00
N VAL A 118 -0.18 28.26 11.70
CA VAL A 118 -0.73 27.27 10.76
C VAL A 118 0.36 26.27 10.39
N PRO A 119 0.21 24.97 10.69
CA PRO A 119 1.18 23.95 10.24
C PRO A 119 1.38 23.98 8.73
N TYR A 120 2.62 23.85 8.23
CA TYR A 120 2.91 23.96 6.80
C TYR A 120 2.12 22.99 5.93
N HIS A 121 1.94 21.74 6.39
CA HIS A 121 1.14 20.72 5.69
C HIS A 121 -0.38 21.01 5.64
N HIS A 122 -0.85 22.11 6.24
CA HIS A 122 -2.21 22.61 6.09
C HIS A 122 -2.33 23.77 5.07
N ILE A 123 -1.19 24.24 4.55
CA ILE A 123 -1.12 25.31 3.55
C ILE A 123 -1.03 24.67 2.16
N HIS A 124 -1.73 25.27 1.19
CA HIS A 124 -1.72 24.78 -0.18
C HIS A 124 -0.29 24.76 -0.74
N ASN A 125 0.13 23.62 -1.26
CA ASN A 125 1.50 23.43 -1.71
C ASN A 125 1.62 22.35 -2.79
N PHE A 126 2.78 22.33 -3.44
CA PHE A 126 3.24 21.19 -4.22
C PHE A 126 4.77 21.20 -4.30
N LEU A 127 5.33 20.06 -4.70
CA LEU A 127 6.75 19.94 -4.99
C LEU A 127 7.06 20.62 -6.31
N LEU A 128 7.76 21.74 -6.27
CA LEU A 128 8.17 22.49 -7.46
C LEU A 128 9.29 21.77 -8.20
N GLY A 129 10.27 21.22 -7.48
CA GLY A 129 11.44 20.62 -8.10
C GLY A 129 12.48 20.06 -7.13
N TYR A 130 13.65 19.73 -7.65
CA TYR A 130 14.79 19.19 -6.91
C TYR A 130 16.10 19.84 -7.36
N TRP A 131 17.08 19.84 -6.46
CA TRP A 131 18.48 20.13 -6.80
C TRP A 131 19.34 19.02 -6.20
N GLY A 132 20.01 18.24 -7.06
CA GLY A 132 20.70 17.02 -6.63
C GLY A 132 19.76 15.91 -6.12
N ASN A 133 20.35 14.85 -5.57
CA ASN A 133 19.65 13.59 -5.31
C ASN A 133 18.83 13.55 -4.00
N ARG A 134 19.10 14.48 -3.08
CA ARG A 134 18.59 14.44 -1.69
C ARG A 134 17.87 15.71 -1.28
N CYS A 135 17.60 16.59 -2.23
CA CYS A 135 17.06 17.91 -1.94
C CYS A 135 15.79 18.19 -2.75
N GLN A 136 14.78 18.72 -2.08
CA GLN A 136 13.45 18.97 -2.59
C GLN A 136 13.05 20.42 -2.34
N LEU A 137 12.42 21.05 -3.32
CA LEU A 137 11.92 22.42 -3.23
C LEU A 137 10.40 22.42 -3.33
N HIS A 138 9.72 22.66 -2.22
CA HIS A 138 8.27 22.86 -2.20
C HIS A 138 7.94 24.34 -2.29
N ILE A 139 6.86 24.67 -2.99
CA ILE A 139 6.29 26.02 -3.04
C ILE A 139 4.93 26.03 -2.32
N PHE A 140 4.71 27.07 -1.52
CA PHE A 140 3.52 27.22 -0.66
C PHE A 140 2.74 28.49 -1.01
N PHE A 141 1.41 28.43 -0.87
CA PHE A 141 0.48 29.51 -1.24
C PHE A 141 -0.44 29.88 -0.07
N PRO A 142 -0.02 30.79 0.81
CA PRO A 142 -0.78 31.17 2.01
C PRO A 142 -2.14 31.79 1.70
N THR A 143 -2.27 32.58 0.64
CA THR A 143 -3.56 33.22 0.27
C THR A 143 -4.67 32.20 -0.02
N LEU A 144 -4.36 30.95 -0.38
CA LEU A 144 -5.34 29.88 -0.58
C LEU A 144 -5.79 29.19 0.72
N TYR A 145 -5.17 29.52 1.86
CA TYR A 145 -5.55 28.93 3.13
C TYR A 145 -6.97 29.34 3.53
N ALA A 146 -7.84 28.36 3.74
CA ALA A 146 -9.14 28.54 4.38
C ALA A 146 -9.17 27.83 5.74
N PRO A 147 -9.81 28.40 6.79
CA PRO A 147 -10.09 27.68 8.03
C PRO A 147 -10.89 26.40 7.74
N ASN A 148 -10.59 25.30 8.44
CA ASN A 148 -11.24 24.02 8.19
C ASN A 148 -12.73 24.09 8.63
N PRO A 149 -13.72 23.82 7.75
CA PRO A 149 -15.12 23.83 8.12
C PRO A 149 -15.52 22.68 9.07
N SER A 150 -14.74 21.58 9.15
CA SER A 150 -15.02 20.48 10.08
C SER A 150 -13.75 19.69 10.46
N PRO A 151 -13.55 19.33 11.75
CA PRO A 151 -12.43 18.50 12.19
C PRO A 151 -12.45 17.06 11.62
N THR A 152 -13.57 16.60 11.03
CA THR A 152 -13.71 15.23 10.51
C THR A 152 -13.40 15.08 9.02
N THR A 153 -13.26 16.18 8.27
CA THR A 153 -12.96 16.14 6.83
C THR A 153 -11.47 16.41 6.61
N PRO A 154 -10.72 15.52 5.92
CA PRO A 154 -9.33 15.77 5.58
C PRO A 154 -9.22 17.06 4.78
N ARG A 155 -8.32 17.96 5.20
CA ARG A 155 -8.09 19.22 4.50
C ARG A 155 -7.47 18.91 3.14
N ASN A 156 -8.11 19.37 2.07
CA ASN A 156 -7.48 19.37 0.76
C ASN A 156 -6.47 20.51 0.71
N VAL A 157 -5.19 20.17 0.59
CA VAL A 157 -4.07 21.12 0.47
C VAL A 157 -3.48 21.13 -0.94
N ARG A 158 -4.09 20.40 -1.86
CA ARG A 158 -3.68 20.37 -3.27
C ARG A 158 -4.33 21.53 -4.01
N LEU A 159 -3.58 22.13 -4.92
CA LEU A 159 -4.16 23.06 -5.89
C LEU A 159 -5.06 22.29 -6.84
N ASP A 160 -6.14 22.94 -7.27
CA ASP A 160 -6.98 22.41 -8.35
C ASP A 160 -6.28 22.55 -9.72
N VAL A 161 -6.81 21.88 -10.73
CA VAL A 161 -6.24 21.87 -12.09
C VAL A 161 -6.18 23.27 -12.69
N LYS A 162 -7.17 24.12 -12.40
CA LYS A 162 -7.23 25.49 -12.93
C LYS A 162 -6.14 26.37 -12.29
N GLN A 163 -5.92 26.24 -10.99
CA GLN A 163 -4.85 26.92 -10.27
C GLN A 163 -3.48 26.47 -10.78
N MET A 164 -3.27 25.17 -10.98
CA MET A 164 -2.01 24.66 -11.55
C MET A 164 -1.76 25.18 -12.97
N ALA A 165 -2.79 25.16 -13.83
CA ALA A 165 -2.68 25.71 -15.19
C ALA A 165 -2.38 27.22 -15.18
N GLN A 166 -3.04 27.99 -14.32
CA GLN A 166 -2.76 29.42 -14.14
C GLN A 166 -1.32 29.66 -13.68
N PHE A 167 -0.83 28.93 -12.68
CA PHE A 167 0.53 29.08 -12.18
C PHE A 167 1.57 28.82 -13.27
N TYR A 168 1.38 27.76 -14.06
CA TYR A 168 2.27 27.41 -15.15
C TYR A 168 2.22 28.41 -16.31
N GLU A 169 1.04 28.62 -16.91
CA GLU A 169 0.88 29.37 -18.16
C GLU A 169 1.01 30.88 -17.97
N ARG A 170 0.71 31.39 -16.77
CA ARG A 170 0.72 32.84 -16.47
C ARG A 170 1.87 33.26 -15.56
N GLY A 171 2.55 32.30 -14.94
CA GLY A 171 3.71 32.52 -14.09
C GLY A 171 4.94 31.92 -14.71
N VAL A 172 5.13 30.60 -14.52
CA VAL A 172 6.38 29.89 -14.85
C VAL A 172 6.80 30.08 -16.29
N ARG A 173 5.93 29.76 -17.25
CA ARG A 173 6.29 29.77 -18.66
C ARG A 173 6.64 31.19 -19.18
N PRO A 174 5.84 32.24 -18.91
CA PRO A 174 6.24 33.62 -19.23
C PRO A 174 7.57 34.02 -18.58
N SER A 175 7.83 33.58 -17.35
CA SER A 175 9.10 33.90 -16.69
C SER A 175 10.29 33.25 -17.37
N ILE A 176 10.18 31.99 -17.77
CA ILE A 176 11.20 31.31 -18.57
C ILE A 176 11.40 32.02 -19.91
N ALA A 177 10.33 32.42 -20.60
CA ALA A 177 10.42 33.15 -21.87
C ALA A 177 11.22 34.47 -21.76
N ASN A 178 11.15 35.12 -20.59
CA ASN A 178 11.83 36.39 -20.35
C ASN A 178 13.30 36.22 -19.94
N ILE A 179 13.62 35.18 -19.15
CA ILE A 179 14.98 34.98 -18.62
C ILE A 179 15.85 34.06 -19.48
N LEU A 180 15.23 33.12 -20.20
CA LEU A 180 15.85 32.07 -21.02
C LEU A 180 15.06 31.90 -22.33
N PRO A 181 15.02 32.94 -23.19
CA PRO A 181 14.18 32.94 -24.39
C PRO A 181 14.54 31.80 -25.36
N GLU A 182 15.82 31.44 -25.45
CA GLU A 182 16.30 30.34 -26.28
C GLU A 182 15.83 28.96 -25.78
N SER A 183 15.57 28.80 -24.48
CA SER A 183 15.15 27.52 -23.90
C SER A 183 13.64 27.34 -23.87
N VAL A 184 12.85 28.40 -24.12
CA VAL A 184 11.39 28.36 -23.96
C VAL A 184 10.69 27.38 -24.91
N SER A 185 11.31 27.05 -26.05
CA SER A 185 10.83 26.03 -26.99
C SER A 185 10.75 24.65 -26.34
N ASP A 186 11.63 24.37 -25.39
CA ASP A 186 11.70 23.08 -24.72
C ASP A 186 10.65 22.96 -23.61
N TRP A 187 9.95 24.05 -23.28
CA TRP A 187 8.92 24.07 -22.26
C TRP A 187 7.54 23.86 -22.88
N PRO A 188 6.70 22.97 -22.30
CA PRO A 188 5.36 22.72 -22.79
C PRO A 188 4.56 24.02 -23.03
N PRO A 189 3.82 24.15 -24.15
CA PRO A 189 3.10 25.39 -24.46
C PRO A 189 1.96 25.66 -23.46
N THR A 190 1.33 24.61 -22.92
CA THR A 190 0.22 24.67 -21.98
C THR A 190 0.36 23.60 -20.91
N TYR A 191 -0.35 23.78 -19.80
CA TYR A 191 -0.44 22.78 -18.74
C TYR A 191 -1.07 21.48 -19.26
N ASP A 192 -2.11 21.58 -20.08
CA ASP A 192 -2.80 20.41 -20.64
C ASP A 192 -1.94 19.60 -21.61
N ALA A 193 -1.06 20.25 -22.38
CA ALA A 193 -0.10 19.57 -23.25
C ALA A 193 0.87 18.71 -22.42
N GLU A 194 1.39 19.25 -21.32
CA GLU A 194 2.25 18.49 -20.41
C GLU A 194 1.48 17.40 -19.66
N ALA A 195 0.27 17.69 -19.19
CA ALA A 195 -0.57 16.72 -18.52
C ALA A 195 -0.95 15.54 -19.43
N PHE A 196 -1.11 15.79 -20.73
CA PHE A 196 -1.25 14.74 -21.75
C PHE A 196 0.04 13.93 -21.90
N ARG A 197 1.19 14.59 -22.09
CA ARG A 197 2.51 13.95 -22.25
C ARG A 197 2.87 13.02 -21.08
N ILE A 198 2.57 13.43 -19.85
CA ILE A 198 2.89 12.68 -18.63
C ILE A 198 2.08 11.37 -18.53
N ARG A 199 0.89 11.27 -19.14
CA ARG A 199 0.03 10.09 -19.04
C ARG A 199 0.51 8.99 -19.99
N ARG A 200 0.97 7.88 -19.43
CA ARG A 200 1.31 6.68 -20.22
C ARG A 200 0.05 5.91 -20.63
N SER A 201 0.17 5.14 -21.70
CA SER A 201 -0.87 4.22 -22.20
C SER A 201 -1.35 3.20 -21.16
N THR A 202 -0.51 2.87 -20.16
CA THR A 202 -0.83 1.97 -19.05
C THR A 202 -1.64 2.64 -17.93
N GLY A 203 -1.97 3.94 -18.05
CA GLY A 203 -2.61 4.73 -17.00
C GLY A 203 -1.70 5.20 -15.87
N ARG A 204 -0.39 4.91 -15.93
CA ARG A 204 0.61 5.45 -15.00
C ARG A 204 1.14 6.81 -15.50
N SER A 205 1.49 7.69 -14.58
CA SER A 205 2.07 9.00 -14.90
C SER A 205 3.60 8.95 -14.85
N SER A 206 4.26 9.65 -15.78
CA SER A 206 5.71 9.84 -15.84
C SER A 206 6.02 11.32 -15.87
N TYR A 207 6.35 11.88 -14.71
CA TYR A 207 6.59 13.31 -14.54
C TYR A 207 8.00 13.65 -15.04
N GLY A 208 8.12 14.55 -16.02
CA GLY A 208 9.40 15.09 -16.45
C GLY A 208 9.70 16.44 -15.81
N THR A 209 10.98 16.76 -15.67
CA THR A 209 11.45 18.06 -15.18
C THR A 209 12.11 18.87 -16.28
N LYS A 210 12.23 20.18 -16.05
CA LYS A 210 13.00 21.13 -16.86
C LYS A 210 13.99 21.84 -15.96
N MET A 211 15.20 22.04 -16.47
CA MET A 211 16.29 22.61 -15.71
C MET A 211 16.34 24.13 -15.86
N ILE A 212 16.57 24.82 -14.76
CA ILE A 212 16.91 26.24 -14.70
C ILE A 212 18.36 26.30 -14.21
N PRO A 213 19.30 26.87 -14.98
CA PRO A 213 20.68 27.05 -14.54
C PRO A 213 20.79 27.97 -13.33
N GLU A 214 21.85 27.79 -12.54
CA GLU A 214 22.07 28.48 -11.27
C GLU A 214 22.00 30.00 -11.42
N GLU A 215 22.67 30.54 -12.45
CA GLU A 215 22.82 31.96 -12.71
C GLU A 215 21.49 32.69 -13.01
N PHE A 216 20.43 31.94 -13.34
CA PHE A 216 19.10 32.48 -13.62
C PHE A 216 18.10 32.33 -12.48
N LEU A 217 18.45 31.65 -11.37
CA LEU A 217 17.47 31.36 -10.31
C LEU A 217 16.93 32.61 -9.59
N GLU A 218 17.79 33.59 -9.32
CA GLU A 218 17.37 34.84 -8.69
C GLU A 218 16.42 35.65 -9.60
N SER A 219 16.80 35.75 -10.88
CA SER A 219 15.98 36.39 -11.92
C SER A 219 14.66 35.65 -12.13
N PHE A 220 14.66 34.32 -12.07
CA PHE A 220 13.47 33.49 -12.21
C PHE A 220 12.42 33.78 -11.15
N VAL A 221 12.80 33.81 -9.86
CA VAL A 221 11.83 34.06 -8.78
C VAL A 221 11.23 35.47 -8.90
N SER A 222 12.07 36.45 -9.21
CA SER A 222 11.65 37.84 -9.39
C SER A 222 10.66 37.97 -10.54
N GLU A 223 10.99 37.36 -11.68
CA GLU A 223 10.14 37.37 -12.86
C GLU A 223 8.87 36.53 -12.67
N LEU A 224 8.91 35.44 -11.90
CA LEU A 224 7.74 34.63 -11.55
C LEU A 224 6.71 35.45 -10.77
N ARG A 225 7.17 36.22 -9.78
CA ARG A 225 6.29 37.13 -9.02
C ARG A 225 5.70 38.21 -9.93
N LEU A 226 6.52 38.83 -10.78
CA LEU A 226 6.08 39.86 -11.72
C LEU A 226 5.06 39.33 -12.74
N SER A 227 5.33 38.17 -13.33
CA SER A 227 4.47 37.51 -14.31
C SER A 227 3.12 37.12 -13.69
N LEU A 228 3.12 36.50 -12.50
CA LEU A 228 1.88 36.15 -11.80
C LEU A 228 1.03 37.40 -11.46
N ALA A 229 1.67 38.48 -11.00
CA ALA A 229 1.01 39.74 -10.69
C ALA A 229 0.40 40.40 -11.94
N ARG A 230 1.19 40.52 -13.02
CA ARG A 230 0.74 41.11 -14.31
C ARG A 230 -0.44 40.34 -14.92
N ASN A 231 -0.48 39.02 -14.73
CA ASN A 231 -1.53 38.16 -15.26
C ASN A 231 -2.70 37.91 -14.28
N GLY A 232 -2.77 38.68 -13.19
CA GLY A 232 -3.90 38.69 -12.25
C GLY A 232 -4.03 37.43 -11.38
N VAL A 233 -2.94 36.69 -11.16
CA VAL A 233 -2.92 35.46 -10.33
C VAL A 233 -2.77 35.83 -8.84
N ASN A 234 -3.76 36.55 -8.31
CA ASN A 234 -3.71 37.16 -6.97
C ASN A 234 -3.57 36.15 -5.83
N TRP A 235 -4.03 34.91 -6.02
CA TRP A 235 -3.93 33.86 -5.01
C TRP A 235 -2.48 33.38 -4.78
N ALA A 236 -1.55 33.71 -5.68
CA ALA A 236 -0.14 33.35 -5.58
C ALA A 236 0.76 34.51 -5.11
N LYS A 237 0.20 35.67 -4.73
CA LYS A 237 0.98 36.90 -4.46
C LYS A 237 2.08 36.75 -3.40
N ASP A 238 1.87 35.89 -2.41
CA ASP A 238 2.67 35.73 -1.20
C ASP A 238 3.29 34.33 -1.09
N PHE A 239 3.53 33.67 -2.23
CA PHE A 239 4.17 32.36 -2.20
C PHE A 239 5.56 32.43 -1.56
N PHE A 240 5.99 31.33 -0.94
CA PHE A 240 7.35 31.13 -0.42
C PHE A 240 7.79 29.68 -0.67
N PHE A 241 9.06 29.39 -0.39
CA PHE A 241 9.68 28.09 -0.62
C PHE A 241 10.06 27.39 0.67
N ILE A 242 9.97 26.06 0.67
CA ILE A 242 10.63 25.20 1.66
C ILE A 242 11.66 24.34 0.94
N HIS A 243 12.92 24.54 1.31
CA HIS A 243 14.07 23.74 0.95
C HIS A 243 14.15 22.58 1.92
N THR A 244 14.10 21.34 1.44
CA THR A 244 14.20 20.14 2.27
C THR A 244 15.37 19.29 1.82
N VAL A 245 16.35 19.08 2.69
CA VAL A 245 17.46 18.15 2.51
C VAL A 245 17.26 16.97 3.45
N ARG A 246 17.32 15.73 2.94
CA ARG A 246 17.15 14.52 3.76
C ARG A 246 18.18 13.44 3.46
N GLY A 247 18.47 12.62 4.45
CA GLY A 247 19.34 11.45 4.30
C GLY A 247 20.81 11.82 4.17
N VAL A 248 21.26 12.88 4.83
CA VAL A 248 22.66 13.36 4.80
C VAL A 248 23.48 12.92 6.03
N LYS A 249 22.86 12.18 6.95
CA LYS A 249 23.47 11.62 8.18
C LYS A 249 24.87 11.03 7.99
N LEU A 250 25.06 10.11 7.04
CA LEU A 250 26.34 9.41 6.88
C LEU A 250 27.49 10.36 6.48
N SER A 251 27.18 11.51 5.85
CA SER A 251 28.18 12.50 5.46
C SER A 251 28.54 13.50 6.55
N SER A 252 27.82 13.50 7.67
CA SER A 252 27.95 14.51 8.73
C SER A 252 28.34 13.94 10.09
N PHE A 253 28.73 12.66 10.18
CA PHE A 253 29.20 12.07 11.45
C PHE A 253 30.47 12.73 11.97
N HIS A 254 30.43 13.15 13.23
CA HIS A 254 31.56 13.80 13.90
C HIS A 254 31.54 13.56 15.42
N THR A 255 32.68 13.82 16.05
CA THR A 255 32.80 13.89 17.51
C THR A 255 32.08 15.14 18.01
N PRO A 256 31.35 15.10 19.15
CA PRO A 256 30.60 16.24 19.69
C PRO A 256 31.53 17.32 20.29
N THR A 257 32.38 17.94 19.46
CA THR A 257 33.19 19.12 19.83
C THR A 257 32.83 20.32 18.93
N PRO A 258 32.93 21.56 19.43
CA PRO A 258 32.52 22.75 18.67
C PRO A 258 33.20 22.87 17.31
N GLU A 259 34.50 22.55 17.24
CA GLU A 259 35.30 22.64 16.02
C GLU A 259 34.84 21.63 14.97
N MET A 260 34.56 20.39 15.41
CA MET A 260 34.07 19.32 14.55
C MET A 260 32.65 19.59 14.08
N ALA A 261 31.78 20.08 14.96
CA ALA A 261 30.41 20.46 14.63
C ALA A 261 30.36 21.58 13.60
N ASN A 262 31.18 22.62 13.76
CA ASN A 262 31.26 23.72 12.79
C ASN A 262 31.78 23.24 11.43
N ARG A 263 32.85 22.43 11.41
CA ARG A 263 33.39 21.85 10.18
C ARG A 263 32.35 20.97 9.47
N ALA A 264 31.66 20.09 10.20
CA ALA A 264 30.64 19.22 9.64
C ALA A 264 29.44 20.01 9.09
N PHE A 265 29.06 21.10 9.76
CA PHE A 265 27.93 21.92 9.33
C PHE A 265 28.25 22.71 8.05
N LEU A 266 29.43 23.34 7.97
CA LEU A 266 29.89 24.01 6.75
C LEU A 266 30.03 23.01 5.59
N GLY A 267 30.56 21.81 5.87
CA GLY A 267 30.64 20.73 4.90
C GLY A 267 29.26 20.27 4.42
N LEU A 268 28.27 20.18 5.32
CA LEU A 268 26.88 19.88 4.95
C LEU A 268 26.35 20.91 3.96
N LEU A 269 26.41 22.19 4.30
CA LEU A 269 25.93 23.29 3.44
C LEU A 269 26.58 23.27 2.05
N GLN A 270 27.91 23.09 2.01
CA GLN A 270 28.66 22.96 0.76
C GLN A 270 28.20 21.75 -0.07
N ASN A 271 28.05 20.59 0.56
CA ASN A 271 27.65 19.35 -0.13
C ASN A 271 26.25 19.42 -0.75
N VAL A 272 25.37 20.24 -0.20
CA VAL A 272 23.98 20.40 -0.67
C VAL A 272 23.77 21.68 -1.47
N SER A 273 24.87 22.37 -1.81
CA SER A 273 24.87 23.61 -2.60
C SER A 273 24.00 24.72 -2.01
N ILE A 274 24.05 24.90 -0.68
CA ILE A 274 23.39 26.03 0.00
C ILE A 274 24.50 26.93 0.56
N PRO A 275 24.78 28.09 -0.05
CA PRO A 275 25.74 29.04 0.48
C PRO A 275 25.33 29.54 1.88
N LEU A 276 26.31 29.76 2.75
CA LEU A 276 26.05 30.18 4.13
C LEU A 276 25.34 31.54 4.17
N GLU A 277 25.72 32.46 3.30
CA GLU A 277 25.11 33.78 3.11
C GLU A 277 23.63 33.70 2.75
N ASN A 278 23.21 32.66 2.02
CA ASN A 278 21.81 32.45 1.66
C ASN A 278 20.97 31.93 2.85
N THR A 279 21.61 31.54 3.95
CA THR A 279 20.91 31.14 5.17
C THR A 279 20.59 32.31 6.10
N ILE A 280 21.13 33.52 5.81
CA ILE A 280 20.86 34.75 6.57
C ILE A 280 19.41 35.21 6.37
N GLU A 281 18.85 35.03 5.16
CA GLU A 281 17.45 35.32 4.88
C GLU A 281 16.56 34.10 5.15
N GLY A 282 15.43 34.32 5.83
CA GLY A 282 14.42 33.30 6.11
C GLY A 282 14.62 32.59 7.45
N GLN A 283 14.06 31.39 7.57
CA GLN A 283 14.15 30.54 8.76
C GLN A 283 14.72 29.19 8.39
N TRP A 284 15.75 28.76 9.09
CA TRP A 284 16.43 27.51 8.79
C TRP A 284 16.53 26.64 10.03
N PHE A 285 16.21 25.37 9.84
CA PHE A 285 16.16 24.37 10.90
C PHE A 285 16.99 23.15 10.51
N VAL A 286 17.66 22.55 11.49
CA VAL A 286 18.46 21.35 11.30
C VAL A 286 18.07 20.31 12.34
N ASP A 287 17.96 19.06 11.89
CA ASP A 287 17.83 17.92 12.78
C ASP A 287 19.24 17.48 13.19
N VAL A 288 19.56 17.68 14.47
CA VAL A 288 20.84 17.32 15.08
C VAL A 288 20.64 16.03 15.87
N GLY A 289 21.46 15.02 15.58
CA GLY A 289 21.37 13.71 16.22
C GLY A 289 22.56 13.39 17.14
N LEU A 290 22.31 12.64 18.21
CA LEU A 290 23.30 11.83 18.90
C LEU A 290 22.92 10.36 18.83
N GLU A 291 23.88 9.50 18.51
CA GLU A 291 23.72 8.06 18.47
C GLU A 291 24.63 7.38 19.48
N PHE A 292 24.04 6.56 20.36
CA PHE A 292 24.70 5.80 21.41
C PHE A 292 24.87 4.35 20.97
N ARG A 293 26.12 3.89 20.93
CA ARG A 293 26.50 2.56 20.47
C ARG A 293 27.26 1.82 21.54
N SER A 294 27.01 0.51 21.65
CA SER A 294 27.90 -0.37 22.41
C SER A 294 29.03 -0.84 21.48
N PRO A 295 30.31 -0.56 21.80
CA PRO A 295 31.44 -1.05 21.02
C PRO A 295 31.58 -2.58 21.07
N ASP A 296 31.00 -3.22 22.09
CA ASP A 296 30.94 -4.67 22.27
C ASP A 296 29.88 -5.35 21.37
N GLY A 297 29.16 -4.59 20.54
CA GLY A 297 28.17 -5.14 19.61
C GLY A 297 26.82 -5.47 20.26
N HIS A 298 26.53 -4.97 21.45
CA HIS A 298 25.22 -5.10 22.07
C HIS A 298 24.19 -4.12 21.51
N THR A 299 22.92 -4.52 21.56
CA THR A 299 21.78 -3.69 21.21
C THR A 299 21.44 -2.72 22.34
N VAL A 300 21.36 -1.43 22.02
CA VAL A 300 21.06 -0.35 22.97
C VAL A 300 19.67 0.24 22.67
N GLN A 301 18.82 0.33 23.69
CA GLN A 301 17.42 0.77 23.58
C GLN A 301 17.09 1.82 24.64
N TRP A 302 16.08 2.65 24.38
CA TRP A 302 15.57 3.64 25.32
C TRP A 302 14.57 3.02 26.31
N THR A 303 14.65 3.43 27.58
CA THR A 303 13.68 3.02 28.59
C THR A 303 12.51 4.00 28.65
N ALA A 304 11.29 3.48 28.77
CA ALA A 304 10.09 4.30 28.83
C ALA A 304 10.02 5.17 30.12
N ARG A 305 10.72 4.77 31.18
CA ARG A 305 10.71 5.42 32.50
C ARG A 305 11.49 6.72 32.55
N SER A 306 12.49 6.86 31.68
CA SER A 306 13.48 7.92 31.80
C SER A 306 13.25 9.09 30.84
N HIS A 307 12.17 9.07 30.05
CA HIS A 307 11.90 10.13 29.07
C HIS A 307 11.93 11.53 29.70
N SER A 308 11.36 11.73 30.89
CA SER A 308 11.41 13.04 31.56
C SER A 308 12.84 13.43 31.94
N THR A 309 13.65 12.50 32.44
CA THR A 309 15.06 12.74 32.78
C THR A 309 15.89 13.09 31.54
N VAL A 310 15.70 12.38 30.42
CA VAL A 310 16.36 12.68 29.14
C VAL A 310 15.96 14.07 28.65
N VAL A 311 14.67 14.40 28.70
CA VAL A 311 14.13 15.70 28.28
C VAL A 311 14.67 16.84 29.15
N ALA A 312 14.64 16.70 30.48
CA ALA A 312 15.17 17.69 31.41
C ALA A 312 16.66 17.97 31.12
N SER A 313 17.43 16.91 30.91
CA SER A 313 18.89 17.01 30.72
C SER A 313 19.26 17.62 29.35
N PHE A 314 18.69 17.13 28.25
CA PHE A 314 19.07 17.60 26.91
C PHE A 314 18.39 18.92 26.50
N LEU A 315 17.16 19.17 26.96
CA LEU A 315 16.50 20.45 26.72
C LEU A 315 16.89 21.51 27.77
N GLN A 316 17.62 21.13 28.83
CA GLN A 316 17.98 22.02 29.93
C GLN A 316 16.77 22.76 30.52
N VAL A 317 15.68 22.02 30.75
CA VAL A 317 14.44 22.51 31.35
C VAL A 317 14.27 21.95 32.75
N SER A 318 13.42 22.57 33.56
CA SER A 318 13.12 22.04 34.89
C SER A 318 12.46 20.66 34.84
N ASP A 319 12.67 19.85 35.87
CA ASP A 319 12.04 18.52 35.99
C ASP A 319 10.51 18.61 35.90
N ASP A 320 9.90 19.64 36.48
CA ASP A 320 8.45 19.88 36.38
C ASP A 320 7.99 20.11 34.92
N ALA A 321 8.78 20.83 34.13
CA ALA A 321 8.49 21.04 32.72
C ALA A 321 8.65 19.75 31.92
N ALA A 322 9.73 19.00 32.16
CA ALA A 322 9.97 17.73 31.50
C ALA A 322 8.87 16.70 31.82
N ASN A 323 8.53 16.53 33.10
CA ASN A 323 7.45 15.64 33.56
C ASN A 323 6.10 16.00 32.94
N ARG A 324 5.78 17.30 32.85
CA ARG A 324 4.55 17.77 32.18
C ARG A 324 4.57 17.46 30.69
N MET A 325 5.72 17.61 30.01
CA MET A 325 5.84 17.31 28.58
C MET A 325 5.66 15.82 28.31
N THR A 326 6.29 14.95 29.09
CA THR A 326 6.30 13.49 28.90
C THR A 326 5.14 12.76 29.57
N ARG A 327 4.18 13.48 30.15
CA ARG A 327 2.99 12.87 30.76
C ARG A 327 2.12 12.21 29.69
N LEU A 328 1.66 10.98 29.96
CA LEU A 328 0.75 10.29 29.06
C LEU A 328 -0.54 11.13 28.88
N GLY A 329 -1.06 11.23 27.65
CA GLY A 329 -2.23 12.07 27.33
C GLY A 329 -1.94 13.55 27.06
N SER A 330 -0.69 14.00 27.25
CA SER A 330 -0.20 15.25 26.68
C SER A 330 -0.39 15.22 25.16
N SER A 331 -0.90 16.31 24.58
CA SER A 331 -1.09 16.41 23.13
C SER A 331 0.21 16.58 22.35
N ARG A 332 1.34 16.67 23.06
CA ARG A 332 2.67 16.95 22.51
C ARG A 332 3.68 15.85 22.81
N TYR A 333 3.23 14.72 23.34
CA TYR A 333 4.07 13.57 23.64
C TYR A 333 3.43 12.30 23.13
N GLU A 334 4.17 11.59 22.32
CA GLU A 334 3.81 10.26 21.85
C GLU A 334 4.87 9.28 22.32
N ARG A 335 4.45 8.22 23.00
CA ARG A 335 5.32 7.11 23.40
C ARG A 335 5.35 6.06 22.30
N ASP A 336 6.56 5.71 21.88
CA ASP A 336 6.82 4.80 20.78
C ASP A 336 7.34 3.46 21.34
N ILE A 337 6.40 2.62 21.80
CA ILE A 337 6.71 1.28 22.35
C ILE A 337 7.38 0.42 21.28
N VAL A 338 8.42 -0.32 21.69
CA VAL A 338 9.22 -1.16 20.80
C VAL A 338 8.95 -2.63 21.11
N SER A 339 8.66 -3.42 20.07
CA SER A 339 8.51 -4.88 20.17
C SER A 339 7.53 -5.38 21.21
N HIS A 340 6.52 -4.56 21.53
CA HIS A 340 5.52 -4.78 22.57
C HIS A 340 6.04 -4.75 24.02
N LEU A 341 7.29 -4.38 24.27
CA LEU A 341 7.86 -4.26 25.61
C LEU A 341 7.45 -2.91 26.19
N THR A 342 6.65 -2.89 27.26
CA THR A 342 6.13 -1.62 27.80
C THR A 342 7.19 -0.79 28.51
N GLY A 343 8.24 -1.45 29.00
CA GLY A 343 9.41 -0.78 29.59
C GLY A 343 10.40 -0.21 28.57
N ILE A 344 10.30 -0.59 27.29
CA ILE A 344 11.20 -0.14 26.22
C ILE A 344 10.43 0.70 25.22
N ALA A 345 10.75 1.98 25.15
CA ALA A 345 10.09 2.91 24.26
C ALA A 345 11.01 4.05 23.87
N GLY A 346 10.87 4.50 22.63
CA GLY A 346 11.24 5.86 22.25
C GLY A 346 10.11 6.84 22.53
N CYS A 347 10.27 8.08 22.09
CA CYS A 347 9.18 9.06 22.12
C CYS A 347 9.35 10.17 21.08
N ARG A 348 8.27 10.90 20.84
CA ARG A 348 8.23 12.12 20.04
C ARG A 348 7.63 13.25 20.86
N ILE A 349 8.30 14.40 20.86
CA ILE A 349 7.90 15.56 21.66
C ILE A 349 7.91 16.82 20.80
N GLU A 350 6.91 17.68 20.97
CA GLU A 350 6.87 19.05 20.45
C GLU A 350 6.99 20.07 21.60
N PRO A 351 8.20 20.48 22.02
CA PRO A 351 8.37 21.36 23.19
C PRO A 351 7.76 22.76 22.99
N ARG A 352 7.89 23.33 21.78
CA ARG A 352 7.48 24.70 21.42
C ARG A 352 8.15 25.73 22.35
N ALA A 353 7.38 26.67 22.93
CA ALA A 353 7.86 27.71 23.85
C ALA A 353 8.57 27.19 25.11
N SER A 354 8.64 25.87 25.32
CA SER A 354 9.41 25.23 26.38
C SER A 354 10.59 24.43 25.83
N GLY A 355 11.10 24.76 24.65
CA GLY A 355 12.25 24.11 24.00
C GLY A 355 13.61 24.40 24.61
N GLY A 356 13.65 25.04 25.79
CA GLY A 356 14.88 25.35 26.50
C GLY A 356 15.70 26.47 25.83
N PRO A 357 17.00 26.59 26.16
CA PRO A 357 17.87 27.66 25.65
C PRO A 357 18.17 27.56 24.15
N TYR A 358 17.94 26.40 23.53
CA TYR A 358 18.19 26.15 22.11
C TYR A 358 16.92 26.18 21.25
N ASP A 359 15.79 26.59 21.83
CA ASP A 359 14.48 26.68 21.16
C ASP A 359 14.13 25.42 20.35
N VAL A 360 14.24 24.24 20.99
CA VAL A 360 14.00 22.95 20.34
C VAL A 360 12.53 22.84 19.91
N GLN A 361 12.31 22.72 18.60
CA GLN A 361 10.97 22.64 18.00
C GLN A 361 10.39 21.22 18.04
N TYR A 362 11.27 20.23 17.95
CA TYR A 362 10.91 18.81 17.93
C TYR A 362 12.03 17.98 18.55
N LEU A 363 11.66 16.93 19.29
CA LEU A 363 12.59 15.94 19.84
C LEU A 363 12.07 14.55 19.53
N GLN A 364 12.96 13.66 19.11
CA GLN A 364 12.65 12.25 18.92
C GLN A 364 13.70 11.36 19.59
N LEU A 365 13.24 10.39 20.37
CA LEU A 365 14.02 9.25 20.85
C LEU A 365 13.59 8.02 20.06
N TYR A 366 14.53 7.31 19.44
CA TYR A 366 14.25 6.08 18.71
C TYR A 366 15.48 5.17 18.66
N SER A 367 15.33 3.97 18.12
CA SER A 367 16.43 3.04 17.86
C SER A 367 16.58 2.70 16.37
N THR A 368 17.78 2.27 15.98
CA THR A 368 18.15 2.04 14.58
C THR A 368 17.71 0.68 14.01
N ASP A 369 17.17 -0.23 14.83
CA ASP A 369 16.64 -1.52 14.39
C ASP A 369 15.48 -1.38 13.39
N LYS A 370 14.79 -0.24 13.37
CA LYS A 370 13.80 0.12 12.36
C LYS A 370 14.35 0.00 10.92
N ASN A 371 15.66 0.17 10.72
CA ASN A 371 16.29 0.15 9.39
C ASN A 371 16.10 -1.20 8.68
N VAL A 372 16.01 -2.30 9.41
CA VAL A 372 15.81 -3.66 8.86
C VAL A 372 14.46 -3.79 8.13
N THR A 373 13.45 -3.06 8.59
CA THR A 373 12.07 -3.17 8.08
C THR A 373 11.54 -1.86 7.48
N TYR A 374 12.36 -0.80 7.42
CA TYR A 374 11.97 0.51 6.91
C TYR A 374 11.65 0.44 5.42
N SER A 375 10.39 0.70 5.08
CA SER A 375 9.87 0.67 3.72
C SER A 375 8.56 1.45 3.69
N PRO A 376 8.62 2.79 3.58
CA PRO A 376 7.43 3.63 3.58
C PRO A 376 6.45 3.25 2.46
N GLU A 377 5.28 2.74 2.84
CA GLU A 377 4.22 2.31 1.94
C GLU A 377 2.86 2.78 2.49
N GLY A 378 2.26 3.77 1.81
CA GLY A 378 1.01 4.40 2.25
C GLY A 378 1.15 5.05 3.63
N ARG A 379 0.43 4.52 4.62
CA ARG A 379 0.44 5.02 6.02
C ARG A 379 1.48 4.34 6.91
N HIS A 380 2.18 3.33 6.42
CA HIS A 380 3.12 2.54 7.19
C HIS A 380 4.54 2.93 6.81
N HIS A 381 5.39 3.20 7.81
CA HIS A 381 6.81 3.53 7.58
C HIS A 381 7.70 2.28 7.55
N GLY A 382 7.28 1.20 8.19
CA GLY A 382 7.88 -0.12 8.08
C GLY A 382 7.01 -1.08 7.27
N LYS A 383 7.57 -2.25 6.91
CA LYS A 383 6.83 -3.35 6.28
C LYS A 383 5.58 -3.70 7.08
N ALA A 384 4.43 -3.85 6.40
CA ALA A 384 3.17 -4.15 7.09
C ALA A 384 2.39 -5.26 6.35
N ILE A 385 1.91 -6.26 7.09
CA ILE A 385 1.00 -7.26 6.54
C ILE A 385 -0.42 -6.70 6.47
N PRO A 386 -1.09 -6.75 5.30
CA PRO A 386 -2.50 -6.40 5.20
C PRO A 386 -3.39 -7.55 5.70
N MET A 387 -4.58 -7.22 6.21
CA MET A 387 -5.55 -8.21 6.72
C MET A 387 -5.89 -9.30 5.71
N ALA A 388 -6.04 -8.94 4.43
CA ALA A 388 -6.34 -9.89 3.36
C ALA A 388 -5.31 -11.03 3.29
N LYS A 389 -4.02 -10.71 3.46
CA LYS A 389 -2.92 -11.70 3.44
C LYS A 389 -2.98 -12.66 4.62
N ALA A 390 -3.44 -12.22 5.79
CA ALA A 390 -3.64 -13.07 6.96
C ALA A 390 -4.88 -14.00 6.84
N LEU A 391 -5.82 -13.66 5.96
CA LEU A 391 -7.02 -14.45 5.67
C LEU A 391 -6.86 -15.40 4.48
N GLU A 392 -5.70 -15.44 3.82
CA GLU A 392 -5.42 -16.40 2.75
C GLU A 392 -5.25 -17.82 3.30
N ASP A 393 -5.59 -18.84 2.49
CA ASP A 393 -5.52 -20.26 2.87
C ASP A 393 -4.07 -20.80 2.93
N GLN A 394 -3.14 -20.12 2.25
CA GLN A 394 -1.71 -20.43 2.31
C GLN A 394 -1.06 -19.61 3.42
N GLN A 395 -0.65 -20.29 4.50
CA GLN A 395 0.11 -19.72 5.60
C GLN A 395 1.31 -20.61 5.95
N PRO A 396 2.47 -20.04 6.33
CA PRO A 396 2.78 -18.62 6.25
C PRO A 396 2.76 -18.11 4.80
N CYS A 397 2.29 -16.89 4.59
CA CYS A 397 2.46 -16.24 3.29
C CYS A 397 3.92 -15.75 3.16
N LYS A 398 4.39 -15.56 1.92
CA LYS A 398 5.76 -15.12 1.63
C LYS A 398 6.22 -13.90 2.43
N PHE A 399 5.32 -12.95 2.71
CA PHE A 399 5.64 -11.79 3.55
C PHE A 399 6.12 -12.19 4.95
N LEU A 400 5.47 -13.18 5.58
CA LEU A 400 5.80 -13.63 6.94
C LEU A 400 7.10 -14.44 6.95
N GLU A 401 7.34 -15.23 5.90
CA GLU A 401 8.60 -15.94 5.69
C GLU A 401 9.76 -14.94 5.54
N ASP A 402 9.65 -14.01 4.58
CA ASP A 402 10.68 -13.00 4.32
C ASP A 402 10.93 -12.12 5.58
N LEU A 403 9.89 -11.82 6.38
CA LEU A 403 10.04 -11.08 7.64
C LEU A 403 10.74 -11.90 8.74
N TYR A 404 10.40 -13.19 8.87
CA TYR A 404 11.05 -14.09 9.82
C TYR A 404 12.53 -14.27 9.49
N ASP A 405 12.85 -14.49 8.22
CA ASP A 405 14.22 -14.64 7.73
C ASP A 405 15.02 -13.35 7.92
N SER A 406 14.40 -12.19 7.71
CA SER A 406 15.02 -10.89 7.97
C SER A 406 15.43 -10.72 9.45
N TYR A 407 14.57 -11.13 10.40
CA TYR A 407 14.94 -11.14 11.81
C TYR A 407 16.04 -12.16 12.13
N ALA A 408 16.00 -13.34 11.51
CA ALA A 408 17.05 -14.35 11.69
C ALA A 408 18.42 -13.85 11.20
N ALA A 409 18.46 -13.17 10.06
CA ALA A 409 19.69 -12.57 9.55
C ALA A 409 20.19 -11.40 10.41
N SER A 410 19.28 -10.72 11.11
CA SER A 410 19.58 -9.52 11.92
C SER A 410 20.25 -9.81 13.26
N VAL A 411 20.40 -11.08 13.68
CA VAL A 411 21.13 -11.45 14.92
C VAL A 411 22.59 -10.99 14.95
N THR A 412 23.12 -10.56 13.80
CA THR A 412 24.47 -9.99 13.66
C THR A 412 24.50 -8.46 13.69
N ILE A 413 23.35 -7.81 13.81
CA ILE A 413 23.18 -6.35 13.68
C ILE A 413 22.69 -5.77 15.00
N ALA A 414 23.57 -5.07 15.70
CA ALA A 414 23.21 -4.33 16.91
C ALA A 414 22.33 -3.12 16.60
N ALA A 415 21.27 -2.91 17.39
CA ALA A 415 20.53 -1.66 17.37
C ALA A 415 21.22 -0.59 18.24
N HIS A 416 21.04 0.67 17.89
CA HIS A 416 21.61 1.81 18.59
C HIS A 416 20.51 2.75 19.04
N ALA A 417 20.64 3.31 20.24
CA ALA A 417 19.73 4.33 20.74
C ALA A 417 20.11 5.68 20.15
N ARG A 418 19.13 6.46 19.72
CA ARG A 418 19.32 7.75 19.08
C ARG A 418 18.37 8.80 19.64
N ILE A 419 18.90 9.99 19.90
CA ILE A 419 18.16 11.22 20.16
C ILE A 419 18.37 12.17 18.99
N GLU A 420 17.30 12.83 18.57
CA GLU A 420 17.31 13.81 17.49
C GLU A 420 16.51 15.04 17.93
N VAL A 421 17.06 16.23 17.71
CA VAL A 421 16.40 17.50 18.02
C VAL A 421 16.41 18.42 16.81
N ARG A 422 15.28 19.10 16.58
CA ARG A 422 15.15 20.13 15.56
C ARG A 422 15.36 21.51 16.17
N VAL A 423 16.37 22.23 15.71
CA VAL A 423 16.73 23.57 16.21
C VAL A 423 16.93 24.55 15.06
N SER A 424 16.86 25.86 15.37
CA SER A 424 17.33 26.92 14.46
C SER A 424 18.82 26.77 14.15
N LEU A 425 19.25 27.29 13.00
CA LEU A 425 20.68 27.38 12.65
C LEU A 425 21.54 28.06 13.72
N ASP A 426 20.97 29.00 14.48
CA ASP A 426 21.69 29.71 15.55
C ASP A 426 22.27 28.77 16.62
N TYR A 427 21.65 27.61 16.80
CA TYR A 427 22.00 26.63 17.83
C TYR A 427 22.60 25.33 17.28
N VAL A 428 22.71 25.18 15.96
CA VAL A 428 23.04 23.90 15.31
C VAL A 428 24.41 23.34 15.71
N THR A 429 25.38 24.20 16.00
CA THR A 429 26.74 23.78 16.44
C THR A 429 26.89 23.71 17.96
N GLN A 430 25.85 24.07 18.72
CA GLN A 430 25.88 24.20 20.18
C GLN A 430 24.98 23.18 20.88
N VAL A 431 23.89 22.75 20.25
CA VAL A 431 22.96 21.79 20.85
C VAL A 431 23.58 20.38 20.90
N LEU A 432 23.22 19.60 21.92
CA LEU A 432 23.70 18.22 22.13
C LEU A 432 25.24 18.08 22.24
N MET A 433 25.92 19.06 22.83
CA MET A 433 27.37 19.01 23.05
C MET A 433 27.72 18.43 24.42
N ASP A 434 26.99 18.85 25.46
CA ASP A 434 27.15 18.34 26.82
C ASP A 434 26.32 17.07 27.00
N ILE A 435 26.98 15.90 27.00
CA ILE A 435 26.32 14.61 27.14
C ILE A 435 26.16 14.30 28.64
N PRO A 436 24.92 14.25 29.19
CA PRO A 436 24.67 14.01 30.60
C PRO A 436 24.82 12.51 30.92
N VAL A 437 26.06 12.05 31.14
CA VAL A 437 26.40 10.61 31.29
C VAL A 437 25.51 9.89 32.30
N THR A 438 25.27 10.47 33.48
CA THR A 438 24.43 9.87 34.53
C THR A 438 22.98 9.68 34.07
N ALA A 439 22.41 10.70 33.42
CA ALA A 439 21.05 10.64 32.88
C ALA A 439 20.95 9.60 31.77
N ILE A 440 21.94 9.55 30.87
CA ILE A 440 22.00 8.58 29.77
C ILE A 440 22.09 7.15 30.28
N ARG A 441 22.98 6.85 31.22
CA ARG A 441 23.15 5.48 31.74
C ARG A 441 21.87 4.96 32.41
N GLY A 442 21.18 5.81 33.18
CA GLY A 442 19.88 5.45 33.76
C GLY A 442 18.72 5.39 32.75
N SER A 443 18.95 5.79 31.49
CA SER A 443 17.92 5.90 30.45
C SER A 443 17.99 4.84 29.37
N LEU A 444 19.07 4.05 29.37
CA LEU A 444 19.34 3.05 28.34
C LEU A 444 19.24 1.65 28.93
N ALA A 445 18.74 0.73 28.10
CA ALA A 445 18.83 -0.70 28.33
C ALA A 445 19.73 -1.34 27.27
N VAL A 446 20.46 -2.38 27.67
CA VAL A 446 21.38 -3.13 26.82
C VAL A 446 20.97 -4.60 26.76
N PHE A 447 21.01 -5.15 25.55
CA PHE A 447 20.63 -6.52 25.25
C PHE A 447 21.67 -7.17 24.34
N ASP A 448 21.92 -8.45 24.54
CA ASP A 448 22.57 -9.26 23.52
C ASP A 448 21.77 -9.20 22.23
N THR A 449 22.48 -9.05 21.11
CA THR A 449 21.85 -8.89 19.80
C THR A 449 21.03 -10.11 19.42
N GLU A 450 21.51 -11.32 19.72
CA GLU A 450 20.74 -12.56 19.59
C GLU A 450 19.46 -12.52 20.41
N THR A 451 19.55 -12.24 21.72
CA THR A 451 18.37 -12.13 22.61
C THR A 451 17.33 -11.14 22.08
N TRP A 452 17.76 -9.98 21.59
CA TRP A 452 16.84 -8.95 21.08
C TRP A 452 16.09 -9.40 19.82
N TRP A 453 16.79 -9.98 18.85
CA TRP A 453 16.18 -10.41 17.59
C TRP A 453 15.42 -11.71 17.73
N ASP A 454 15.90 -12.66 18.52
CA ASP A 454 15.20 -13.91 18.80
C ASP A 454 13.88 -13.69 19.51
N PHE A 455 13.81 -12.70 20.40
CA PHE A 455 12.54 -12.31 21.00
C PHE A 455 11.48 -11.93 19.94
N ARG A 456 11.87 -11.13 18.93
CA ARG A 456 10.98 -10.80 17.81
C ARG A 456 10.63 -12.03 16.97
N ARG A 457 11.61 -12.91 16.72
CA ARG A 457 11.42 -14.16 15.97
C ARG A 457 10.45 -15.10 16.65
N TYR A 458 10.61 -15.38 17.95
CA TYR A 458 9.71 -16.26 18.68
C TYR A 458 8.30 -15.71 18.74
N ARG A 459 8.14 -14.39 18.94
CA ARG A 459 6.82 -13.74 18.85
C ARG A 459 6.21 -13.87 17.46
N LEU A 460 6.97 -13.58 16.40
CA LEU A 460 6.48 -13.73 15.03
C LEU A 460 6.11 -15.17 14.72
N LEU A 461 6.94 -16.14 15.11
CA LEU A 461 6.71 -17.56 14.88
C LEU A 461 5.43 -18.06 15.57
N ALA A 462 5.17 -17.63 16.81
CA ALA A 462 3.91 -17.94 17.50
C ALA A 462 2.70 -17.41 16.71
N MET A 463 2.78 -16.19 16.16
CA MET A 463 1.71 -15.61 15.33
C MET A 463 1.57 -16.32 13.98
N ILE A 464 2.68 -16.73 13.35
CA ILE A 464 2.69 -17.56 12.14
C ILE A 464 1.97 -18.87 12.39
N HIS A 465 2.27 -19.58 13.50
CA HIS A 465 1.61 -20.84 13.80
C HIS A 465 0.11 -20.67 14.07
N ILE A 466 -0.32 -19.58 14.71
CA ILE A 466 -1.74 -19.27 14.90
C ILE A 466 -2.44 -19.07 13.54
N LEU A 467 -1.87 -18.25 12.66
CA LEU A 467 -2.44 -18.00 11.33
C LEU A 467 -2.44 -19.29 10.48
N GLY A 468 -1.38 -20.08 10.56
CA GLY A 468 -1.27 -21.42 9.96
C GLY A 468 -2.40 -22.34 10.39
N ALA A 469 -2.59 -22.50 11.71
CA ALA A 469 -3.64 -23.32 12.26
C ALA A 469 -5.06 -22.79 11.94
N GLN A 470 -5.25 -21.47 11.82
CA GLN A 470 -6.51 -20.90 11.35
C GLN A 470 -6.77 -21.16 9.86
N ALA A 471 -5.73 -21.17 9.02
CA ALA A 471 -5.83 -21.42 7.60
C ALA A 471 -6.13 -22.89 7.28
N THR A 472 -5.56 -23.82 8.04
CA THR A 472 -5.82 -25.27 7.91
C THR A 472 -7.10 -25.72 8.63
N GLY A 473 -7.66 -24.88 9.51
CA GLY A 473 -8.86 -25.18 10.27
C GLY A 473 -10.14 -25.14 9.42
N PRO A 474 -11.26 -25.76 9.88
CA PRO A 474 -12.52 -25.72 9.15
C PRO A 474 -13.02 -24.27 8.97
N SER A 475 -13.38 -23.92 7.74
CA SER A 475 -13.76 -22.55 7.35
C SER A 475 -14.87 -21.93 8.21
N VAL A 476 -15.81 -22.75 8.70
CA VAL A 476 -16.91 -22.32 9.59
C VAL A 476 -16.40 -21.75 10.92
N PHE A 477 -15.31 -22.29 11.45
CA PHE A 477 -14.72 -21.83 12.70
C PHE A 477 -13.75 -20.66 12.46
N ARG A 478 -13.10 -20.60 11.29
CA ARG A 478 -12.24 -19.48 10.89
C ARG A 478 -12.97 -18.15 10.80
N VAL A 479 -14.19 -18.14 10.27
CA VAL A 479 -15.04 -16.95 10.22
C VAL A 479 -15.81 -16.70 11.52
N GLY A 480 -15.56 -17.51 12.56
CA GLY A 480 -16.12 -17.32 13.88
C GLY A 480 -15.65 -16.00 14.49
N ARG A 481 -16.54 -15.36 15.26
CA ARG A 481 -16.30 -14.07 15.91
C ARG A 481 -14.92 -14.02 16.59
N ASP A 482 -14.67 -14.87 17.57
CA ASP A 482 -13.42 -14.85 18.35
C ASP A 482 -12.18 -15.29 17.54
N ALA A 483 -12.35 -16.01 16.44
CA ALA A 483 -11.26 -16.39 15.53
C ALA A 483 -10.83 -15.19 14.66
N LEU A 484 -11.80 -14.48 14.07
CA LEU A 484 -11.55 -13.25 13.30
C LEU A 484 -10.90 -12.17 14.17
N LEU A 485 -11.34 -12.04 15.42
CA LEU A 485 -10.70 -11.10 16.35
C LEU A 485 -9.26 -11.49 16.68
N LEU A 486 -8.97 -12.78 16.80
CA LEU A 486 -7.59 -13.26 16.94
C LEU A 486 -6.78 -12.96 15.67
N THR A 487 -7.33 -13.15 14.47
CA THR A 487 -6.66 -12.77 13.21
C THR A 487 -6.33 -11.27 13.18
N ALA A 488 -7.28 -10.43 13.60
CA ALA A 488 -7.06 -8.98 13.72
C ALA A 488 -5.95 -8.65 14.74
N ALA A 489 -5.92 -9.36 15.87
CA ALA A 489 -4.86 -9.25 16.86
C ALA A 489 -3.49 -9.61 16.25
N MET A 490 -3.39 -10.72 15.51
CA MET A 490 -2.13 -11.14 14.87
C MET A 490 -1.60 -10.08 13.91
N VAL A 491 -2.44 -9.55 13.02
CA VAL A 491 -2.03 -8.51 12.06
C VAL A 491 -1.56 -7.24 12.79
N TRP A 492 -2.30 -6.81 13.80
CA TRP A 492 -1.94 -5.62 14.59
C TRP A 492 -0.62 -5.83 15.34
N MET A 493 -0.42 -7.00 15.97
CA MET A 493 0.81 -7.33 16.70
C MET A 493 2.00 -7.55 15.78
N ILE A 494 1.84 -8.22 14.63
CA ILE A 494 2.93 -8.40 13.65
C ILE A 494 3.44 -7.05 13.19
N ASN A 495 2.55 -6.13 12.84
CA ASN A 495 2.92 -4.78 12.42
C ASN A 495 3.54 -3.96 13.57
N GLY A 496 3.14 -4.22 14.82
CA GLY A 496 3.67 -3.60 16.03
C GLY A 496 4.99 -4.18 16.58
N LEU A 497 5.54 -5.24 15.97
CA LEU A 497 6.81 -5.83 16.43
C LEU A 497 8.02 -4.92 16.13
N HIS A 498 8.03 -4.33 14.94
CA HIS A 498 9.11 -3.51 14.39
C HIS A 498 8.67 -2.07 14.08
N SER A 499 7.38 -1.78 14.19
CA SER A 499 6.86 -0.41 14.17
C SER A 499 6.17 -0.10 15.50
N ARG A 500 5.94 1.18 15.79
CA ARG A 500 5.06 1.59 16.90
C ARG A 500 3.69 0.92 16.72
N PRO A 501 3.14 0.25 17.76
CA PRO A 501 1.79 -0.28 17.69
C PRO A 501 0.77 0.84 17.42
N ASP A 502 -0.14 0.61 16.45
CA ASP A 502 -1.13 1.61 16.06
C ASP A 502 -2.11 1.87 17.23
N ASP A 503 -2.21 3.14 17.64
CA ASP A 503 -3.09 3.59 18.71
C ASP A 503 -4.21 4.51 18.19
N GLY A 504 -4.53 4.48 16.89
CA GLY A 504 -5.71 5.15 16.35
C GLY A 504 -7.04 4.62 16.93
N HIS A 505 -8.14 5.35 16.71
CA HIS A 505 -9.47 5.02 17.28
C HIS A 505 -9.88 3.54 17.07
N HIS A 506 -9.75 3.01 15.84
CA HIS A 506 -10.10 1.62 15.54
C HIS A 506 -9.17 0.61 16.23
N SER A 507 -7.89 0.95 16.36
CA SER A 507 -6.91 0.09 17.02
C SER A 507 -7.06 0.11 18.54
N ARG A 508 -7.49 1.24 19.14
CA ARG A 508 -7.91 1.29 20.55
C ARG A 508 -9.11 0.42 20.84
N ASP A 509 -10.06 0.37 19.92
CA ASP A 509 -11.23 -0.50 20.00
C ASP A 509 -10.82 -1.99 19.95
N LEU A 510 -9.90 -2.34 19.03
CA LEU A 510 -9.28 -3.67 18.98
C LEU A 510 -8.54 -4.00 20.28
N MET A 511 -7.70 -3.10 20.80
CA MET A 511 -6.94 -3.30 22.03
C MET A 511 -7.85 -3.65 23.21
N ARG A 512 -8.99 -2.96 23.36
CA ARG A 512 -9.98 -3.27 24.42
C ARG A 512 -10.58 -4.67 24.27
N ALA A 513 -10.70 -5.15 23.04
CA ALA A 513 -11.24 -6.46 22.76
C ALA A 513 -10.22 -7.58 23.03
N ILE A 514 -8.92 -7.34 22.84
CA ILE A 514 -7.91 -8.43 22.83
C ILE A 514 -6.99 -8.47 24.06
N PHE A 515 -6.92 -7.40 24.84
CA PHE A 515 -6.01 -7.29 25.99
C PHE A 515 -6.74 -7.26 27.34
N PRO A 516 -6.01 -7.49 28.47
CA PRO A 516 -6.52 -7.23 29.81
C PRO A 516 -7.03 -5.80 29.99
N LEU A 517 -8.05 -5.65 30.83
CA LEU A 517 -8.74 -4.39 31.06
C LEU A 517 -8.64 -3.94 32.51
N THR A 518 -8.45 -2.64 32.75
CA THR A 518 -8.50 -2.01 34.08
C THR A 518 -9.61 -0.96 34.18
N ASP A 519 -10.20 -0.82 35.37
CA ASP A 519 -11.32 0.09 35.70
C ASP A 519 -10.83 1.43 36.33
N THR A 520 -9.62 1.47 36.90
CA THR A 520 -9.14 2.62 37.69
C THR A 520 -8.12 3.45 36.89
N ARG A 521 -8.31 4.78 36.80
CA ARG A 521 -7.30 5.69 36.24
C ARG A 521 -6.27 6.14 37.26
N ASP A 522 -6.63 6.13 38.54
CA ASP A 522 -5.87 6.83 39.58
C ASP A 522 -4.77 5.98 40.23
N ASP A 523 -4.84 4.64 40.11
CA ASP A 523 -3.87 3.69 40.72
C ASP A 523 -3.12 2.82 39.70
N VAL A 524 -3.25 3.10 38.41
CA VAL A 524 -2.63 2.29 37.35
C VAL A 524 -1.29 2.88 36.95
N ASP A 525 -0.26 2.03 36.96
CA ASP A 525 1.07 2.40 36.46
C ASP A 525 0.98 2.87 35.00
N GLU A 526 1.34 4.14 34.75
CA GLU A 526 1.31 4.75 33.41
C GLU A 526 2.23 4.01 32.42
N LEU A 527 3.24 3.27 32.88
CA LEU A 527 4.09 2.44 32.03
C LEU A 527 3.34 1.27 31.42
N ALA A 528 2.35 0.75 32.12
CA ALA A 528 1.55 -0.37 31.66
C ALA A 528 0.30 0.07 30.87
N LEU A 529 0.22 1.34 30.47
CA LEU A 529 -0.74 1.87 29.50
C LEU A 529 -0.06 2.18 28.16
N ILE A 530 -0.82 2.43 27.10
CA ILE A 530 -0.27 2.94 25.81
C ILE A 530 -0.78 4.34 25.53
N PHE A 531 -2.01 4.62 25.95
CA PHE A 531 -2.68 5.90 25.79
C PHE A 531 -3.59 6.15 27.00
N LEU A 532 -3.90 7.42 27.26
CA LEU A 532 -5.01 7.80 28.12
C LEU A 532 -6.26 8.04 27.29
N GLN A 533 -7.39 7.48 27.70
CA GLN A 533 -8.69 7.85 27.14
C GLN A 533 -9.19 9.12 27.82
N ARG A 534 -9.71 10.08 27.04
CA ARG A 534 -10.24 11.33 27.58
C ARG A 534 -11.71 11.23 28.03
N GLU A 535 -12.50 10.31 27.47
CA GLU A 535 -13.92 10.15 27.81
C GLU A 535 -14.15 9.41 29.14
N LEU A 536 -15.12 9.87 29.94
CA LEU A 536 -15.47 9.34 31.26
C LEU A 536 -16.21 7.99 31.15
N GLY A 537 -15.72 6.95 31.82
CA GLY A 537 -16.51 5.73 32.13
C GLY A 537 -16.17 4.43 31.39
N GLY A 538 -15.04 4.34 30.67
CA GLY A 538 -14.64 3.12 29.93
C GLY A 538 -13.41 2.42 30.51
N ARG A 539 -13.42 1.07 30.48
CA ARG A 539 -12.25 0.22 30.76
C ARG A 539 -11.11 0.46 29.77
N LEU A 540 -9.87 0.45 30.26
CA LEU A 540 -8.67 0.66 29.45
C LEU A 540 -7.88 -0.64 29.27
N ALA A 541 -7.33 -0.83 28.07
CA ALA A 541 -6.34 -1.88 27.84
C ALA A 541 -5.10 -1.61 28.69
N TYR A 542 -4.64 -2.63 29.40
CA TYR A 542 -3.59 -2.55 30.40
C TYR A 542 -2.61 -3.72 30.28
N PHE A 543 -1.33 -3.46 30.57
CA PHE A 543 -0.20 -4.34 30.28
C PHE A 543 0.71 -4.53 31.51
N PRO A 544 0.21 -5.15 32.59
CA PRO A 544 0.92 -5.22 33.89
C PRO A 544 2.20 -6.05 33.87
N HIS A 545 2.41 -6.84 32.82
CA HIS A 545 3.40 -7.90 32.80
C HIS A 545 4.63 -7.57 31.96
N GLY A 546 4.92 -6.27 31.76
CA GLY A 546 6.09 -5.78 31.02
C GLY A 546 6.05 -6.02 29.51
N LEU A 547 5.04 -6.74 29.03
CA LEU A 547 4.84 -7.17 27.65
C LEU A 547 3.35 -7.15 27.31
N MET A 548 3.02 -6.83 26.05
CA MET A 548 1.65 -6.93 25.55
C MET A 548 1.23 -8.39 25.35
N PHE A 549 0.67 -8.99 26.40
CA PHE A 549 0.04 -10.30 26.39
C PHE A 549 -1.45 -10.21 26.10
N LEU A 550 -1.92 -11.01 25.16
CA LEU A 550 -3.34 -11.16 24.85
C LEU A 550 -4.10 -11.74 26.05
N ARG A 551 -5.41 -11.44 26.11
CA ARG A 551 -6.33 -12.26 26.91
C ARG A 551 -6.26 -13.72 26.44
N ARG A 552 -6.70 -14.67 27.28
CA ARG A 552 -6.56 -16.11 27.01
C ARG A 552 -7.04 -16.50 25.61
N ILE A 553 -6.21 -17.28 24.92
CA ILE A 553 -6.52 -17.93 23.65
C ILE A 553 -6.75 -19.42 23.87
N LYS A 554 -7.49 -20.05 22.96
CA LYS A 554 -7.60 -21.50 22.83
C LYS A 554 -6.85 -21.93 21.58
N THR A 555 -5.83 -22.76 21.75
CA THR A 555 -4.95 -23.27 20.66
C THR A 555 -5.17 -24.75 20.40
N ASP A 556 -5.70 -25.49 21.38
CA ASP A 556 -6.04 -26.90 21.38
C ASP A 556 -7.41 -27.21 20.73
N THR A 557 -7.77 -26.47 19.68
CA THR A 557 -9.08 -26.60 19.00
C THR A 557 -8.89 -26.63 17.49
N HIS A 558 -9.95 -26.97 16.73
CA HIS A 558 -9.91 -27.00 15.26
C HIS A 558 -9.47 -25.68 14.61
N THR A 559 -9.63 -24.56 15.30
CA THR A 559 -9.23 -23.23 14.82
C THR A 559 -8.91 -22.37 16.03
N PRO A 560 -7.67 -21.88 16.18
CA PRO A 560 -7.33 -21.02 17.30
C PRO A 560 -8.21 -19.77 17.35
N HIS A 561 -8.65 -19.42 18.55
CA HIS A 561 -9.51 -18.27 18.79
C HIS A 561 -9.29 -17.70 20.19
N LEU A 562 -9.67 -16.44 20.40
CA LEU A 562 -9.71 -15.87 21.73
C LEU A 562 -10.78 -16.59 22.58
N ARG A 563 -10.57 -16.70 23.89
CA ARG A 563 -11.59 -17.25 24.78
C ARG A 563 -12.89 -16.44 24.61
N THR A 564 -14.00 -17.17 24.48
CA THR A 564 -15.34 -16.62 24.27
C THR A 564 -15.76 -15.72 25.43
N SER A 565 -16.79 -14.88 25.20
CA SER A 565 -17.41 -14.00 26.20
C SER A 565 -16.63 -12.75 26.59
N GLY A 566 -15.61 -12.37 25.82
CA GLY A 566 -14.98 -11.04 25.94
C GLY A 566 -15.59 -10.00 24.99
N LEU A 567 -15.03 -8.78 25.02
CA LEU A 567 -15.54 -7.66 24.21
C LEU A 567 -15.37 -7.91 22.70
N TRP A 568 -16.23 -7.28 21.90
CA TRP A 568 -16.14 -7.18 20.44
C TRP A 568 -15.66 -5.80 20.02
N ILE A 569 -15.11 -5.71 18.82
CA ILE A 569 -14.84 -4.42 18.16
C ILE A 569 -16.12 -3.85 17.53
N SER A 570 -16.18 -2.54 17.37
CA SER A 570 -17.25 -1.86 16.64
C SER A 570 -17.25 -2.22 15.15
N THR A 571 -18.40 -2.07 14.49
CA THR A 571 -18.55 -2.27 13.04
C THR A 571 -17.60 -1.39 12.22
N SER A 572 -17.31 -0.19 12.71
CA SER A 572 -16.36 0.74 12.07
C SER A 572 -14.92 0.22 12.17
N ALA A 573 -14.50 -0.26 13.34
CA ALA A 573 -13.20 -0.90 13.51
C ALA A 573 -13.09 -2.19 12.68
N PHE A 574 -14.13 -3.01 12.66
CA PHE A 574 -14.18 -4.21 11.82
C PHE A 574 -13.97 -3.85 10.33
N SER A 575 -14.75 -2.90 9.81
CA SER A 575 -14.62 -2.43 8.42
C SER A 575 -13.24 -1.83 8.14
N PHE A 576 -12.64 -1.15 9.12
CA PHE A 576 -11.29 -0.60 8.99
C PHE A 576 -10.23 -1.70 8.82
N PHE A 577 -10.28 -2.76 9.62
CA PHE A 577 -9.30 -3.85 9.57
C PHE A 577 -9.54 -4.77 8.37
N PHE A 578 -10.78 -5.20 8.15
CA PHE A 578 -11.11 -6.22 7.16
C PHE A 578 -11.45 -5.68 5.77
N LYS A 579 -11.74 -4.37 5.65
CA LYS A 579 -12.21 -3.74 4.40
C LYS A 579 -13.49 -4.38 3.84
N MET A 580 -14.23 -5.09 4.69
CA MET A 580 -15.45 -5.86 4.38
C MET A 580 -16.37 -5.84 5.60
N THR A 581 -17.66 -6.12 5.41
CA THR A 581 -18.61 -6.38 6.51
C THR A 581 -18.45 -7.80 7.06
N GLU A 582 -19.03 -8.07 8.23
CA GLU A 582 -19.01 -9.43 8.82
C GLU A 582 -19.69 -10.45 7.91
N GLU A 583 -20.80 -10.06 7.28
CA GLU A 583 -21.55 -10.89 6.33
C GLU A 583 -20.72 -11.18 5.08
N GLU A 584 -20.03 -10.17 4.53
CA GLU A 584 -19.16 -10.34 3.38
C GLU A 584 -18.00 -11.31 3.67
N ILE A 585 -17.41 -11.26 4.87
CA ILE A 585 -16.38 -12.23 5.27
C ILE A 585 -16.96 -13.63 5.35
N ARG A 586 -18.10 -13.83 6.04
CA ARG A 586 -18.74 -15.15 6.12
C ARG A 586 -19.10 -15.69 4.75
N TYR A 587 -19.59 -14.84 3.86
CA TYR A 587 -19.89 -15.22 2.49
C TYR A 587 -18.62 -15.62 1.71
N ASN A 588 -17.58 -14.78 1.76
CA ASN A 588 -16.35 -14.98 0.99
C ASN A 588 -15.49 -16.14 1.50
N TYR A 589 -15.44 -16.37 2.81
CA TYR A 589 -14.52 -17.31 3.46
C TYR A 589 -15.22 -18.51 4.12
N HIS A 590 -16.54 -18.60 4.12
CA HIS A 590 -17.27 -19.80 4.57
C HIS A 590 -18.29 -20.28 3.53
N GLU A 591 -19.17 -19.43 3.00
CA GLU A 591 -20.21 -19.89 2.06
C GLU A 591 -19.68 -20.25 0.68
N LYS A 592 -18.65 -19.56 0.16
CA LYS A 592 -17.94 -20.00 -1.05
C LYS A 592 -17.22 -21.34 -0.90
N LEU A 593 -16.84 -21.71 0.33
CA LEU A 593 -16.15 -22.98 0.63
C LEU A 593 -17.12 -24.11 0.95
N ARG A 594 -18.28 -23.79 1.54
CA ARG A 594 -19.31 -24.76 1.96
C ARG A 594 -20.30 -25.09 0.85
N ASN A 595 -20.69 -24.08 0.08
CA ASN A 595 -21.19 -24.29 -1.26
C ASN A 595 -19.96 -24.46 -2.12
N GLY A 596 -19.32 -25.63 -2.02
CA GLY A 596 -18.58 -26.12 -3.16
C GLY A 596 -19.55 -26.02 -4.32
N SER A 597 -19.44 -24.94 -5.10
CA SER A 597 -19.88 -24.96 -6.48
C SER A 597 -19.39 -26.30 -6.99
N SER A 598 -20.30 -27.14 -7.51
CA SER A 598 -19.97 -28.46 -8.05
C SER A 598 -18.55 -28.40 -8.59
N VAL A 599 -17.65 -29.33 -8.23
CA VAL A 599 -16.22 -29.25 -8.60
C VAL A 599 -16.01 -28.97 -10.11
N THR A 600 -17.05 -29.19 -10.92
CA THR A 600 -17.17 -28.89 -12.36
C THR A 600 -17.72 -27.50 -12.75
N ARG A 601 -18.16 -26.65 -11.82
CA ARG A 601 -18.85 -25.38 -12.06
C ARG A 601 -17.83 -24.24 -12.14
N VAL A 602 -17.39 -23.97 -13.36
CA VAL A 602 -16.59 -22.79 -13.69
C VAL A 602 -17.48 -21.53 -13.67
N SER A 603 -17.09 -20.50 -12.94
CA SER A 603 -17.83 -19.23 -12.86
C SER A 603 -17.77 -18.46 -14.17
N ASN A 604 -18.92 -18.18 -14.76
CA ASN A 604 -19.04 -17.35 -15.97
C ASN A 604 -19.13 -15.84 -15.66
N LYS A 605 -19.16 -15.45 -14.37
CA LYS A 605 -19.31 -14.07 -13.88
C LYS A 605 -17.99 -13.31 -13.70
N MET A 606 -16.88 -13.82 -14.26
CA MET A 606 -15.57 -13.14 -14.16
C MET A 606 -15.60 -11.75 -14.81
N HIS A 607 -14.97 -10.75 -14.18
CA HIS A 607 -14.88 -9.38 -14.69
C HIS A 607 -14.12 -9.27 -16.03
N SER A 608 -13.19 -10.20 -16.29
CA SER A 608 -12.53 -10.39 -17.59
C SER A 608 -12.30 -11.88 -17.82
N THR A 609 -12.39 -12.35 -19.06
CA THR A 609 -11.94 -13.70 -19.43
C THR A 609 -10.43 -13.80 -19.36
N ARG A 610 -9.93 -15.01 -19.15
CA ARG A 610 -8.49 -15.28 -19.10
C ARG A 610 -7.87 -15.20 -20.49
N VAL A 611 -6.61 -14.76 -20.54
CA VAL A 611 -5.86 -14.66 -21.78
C VAL A 611 -5.39 -16.06 -22.17
N ARG A 612 -5.68 -16.47 -23.40
CA ARG A 612 -5.13 -17.69 -24.01
C ARG A 612 -3.60 -17.56 -24.04
N ILE A 613 -2.91 -18.57 -23.51
CA ILE A 613 -1.45 -18.67 -23.63
C ILE A 613 -1.15 -19.04 -25.09
N SER A 614 -0.41 -18.18 -25.79
CA SER A 614 0.01 -18.48 -27.17
C SER A 614 1.04 -19.61 -27.15
N THR A 615 0.78 -20.70 -27.86
CA THR A 615 1.72 -21.83 -28.02
C THR A 615 2.51 -21.74 -29.32
N ARG A 616 2.51 -20.56 -29.97
CA ARG A 616 3.16 -20.36 -31.26
C ARG A 616 4.68 -20.35 -31.10
N ASN A 617 5.38 -21.14 -31.92
CA ASN A 617 6.83 -21.09 -32.00
C ASN A 617 7.24 -20.06 -33.07
N ASP A 618 8.43 -19.47 -32.90
CA ASP A 618 9.02 -18.59 -33.92
C ASP A 618 9.24 -19.39 -35.22
N GLY A 619 8.44 -19.10 -36.25
CA GLY A 619 8.49 -19.77 -37.56
C GLY A 619 7.14 -20.26 -38.10
N ASP A 620 6.09 -20.34 -37.27
CA ASP A 620 4.77 -20.79 -37.74
C ASP A 620 4.16 -19.81 -38.76
N THR A 621 3.55 -20.32 -39.83
CA THR A 621 2.85 -19.49 -40.84
C THR A 621 1.55 -18.94 -40.22
N PRO A 622 1.28 -17.61 -40.29
CA PRO A 622 0.08 -17.04 -39.70
C PRO A 622 -1.21 -17.61 -40.31
N MET A 623 -2.27 -17.68 -39.50
CA MET A 623 -3.59 -18.16 -39.91
C MET A 623 -4.23 -17.30 -41.01
N PHE A 624 -3.86 -16.02 -41.04
CA PHE A 624 -4.34 -14.98 -41.94
C PHE A 624 -3.20 -14.44 -42.79
N ASN A 625 -3.51 -13.88 -43.96
CA ASN A 625 -2.51 -13.37 -44.90
C ASN A 625 -2.85 -11.97 -45.42
N LEU A 626 -3.34 -11.10 -44.54
CA LEU A 626 -3.66 -9.71 -44.79
C LEU A 626 -2.40 -8.89 -45.07
N THR A 627 -1.26 -9.21 -44.42
CA THR A 627 0.00 -8.49 -44.69
C THR A 627 0.46 -8.68 -46.13
N ALA A 628 0.37 -9.91 -46.69
CA ALA A 628 0.72 -10.13 -48.10
C ALA A 628 -0.29 -9.51 -49.08
N GLN A 629 -1.52 -9.24 -48.63
CA GLN A 629 -2.52 -8.48 -49.40
C GLN A 629 -2.30 -6.96 -49.34
N GLY A 630 -1.24 -6.49 -48.68
CA GLY A 630 -0.90 -5.07 -48.55
C GLY A 630 -1.62 -4.36 -47.40
N HIS A 631 -2.32 -5.09 -46.53
CA HIS A 631 -2.94 -4.51 -45.35
C HIS A 631 -1.93 -4.47 -44.20
N SER A 632 -1.69 -3.27 -43.68
CA SER A 632 -0.89 -3.07 -42.48
C SER A 632 -1.71 -2.34 -41.43
N ARG A 633 -1.23 -2.40 -40.18
CA ARG A 633 -1.68 -1.44 -39.16
C ARG A 633 -1.31 -0.04 -39.63
N LEU A 634 -2.11 0.95 -39.28
CA LEU A 634 -1.69 2.33 -39.46
C LEU A 634 -0.36 2.49 -38.70
N PRO A 635 0.67 3.11 -39.30
CA PRO A 635 1.86 3.44 -38.54
C PRO A 635 1.40 4.19 -37.28
N PRO A 636 1.94 3.86 -36.09
CA PRO A 636 1.66 4.66 -34.92
C PRO A 636 1.91 6.12 -35.30
N PRO A 637 1.04 7.07 -34.95
CA PRO A 637 1.19 8.46 -35.37
C PRO A 637 2.62 8.90 -35.05
N VAL A 638 3.41 9.10 -36.11
CA VAL A 638 4.80 9.49 -36.03
C VAL A 638 4.78 10.99 -35.82
N ASP A 639 5.27 11.41 -34.66
CA ASP A 639 5.50 12.81 -34.34
C ASP A 639 6.77 13.25 -35.08
N GLU A 640 6.62 14.01 -36.17
CA GLU A 640 7.73 14.54 -37.00
C GLU A 640 8.42 15.75 -36.32
N GLY A 641 8.90 15.58 -35.08
CA GLY A 641 9.59 16.63 -34.31
C GLY A 641 10.72 16.09 -33.42
N SER A 642 11.96 16.18 -33.94
CA SER A 642 13.29 16.38 -33.28
C SER A 642 13.28 16.59 -31.75
N ASP A 643 14.01 15.94 -30.84
CA ASP A 643 15.27 15.19 -30.88
C ASP A 643 15.35 14.23 -29.66
N ILE A 644 14.89 12.99 -29.80
CA ILE A 644 15.12 11.95 -28.80
C ILE A 644 15.95 10.87 -29.48
N GLU A 645 17.18 10.69 -29.02
CA GLU A 645 17.99 9.51 -29.34
C GLU A 645 17.16 8.27 -28.99
N MET A 646 16.64 7.63 -30.02
CA MET A 646 15.77 6.46 -29.89
C MET A 646 16.61 5.33 -29.29
N ASP A 647 16.33 5.00 -28.03
CA ASP A 647 16.66 3.69 -27.50
C ASP A 647 15.75 2.70 -28.25
N VAL A 648 16.29 2.13 -29.34
CA VAL A 648 15.59 1.22 -30.25
C VAL A 648 15.33 -0.08 -29.51
N ASN A 649 14.29 -0.09 -28.68
CA ASN A 649 13.67 -1.32 -28.23
C ASN A 649 13.00 -1.96 -29.45
N ASN A 650 13.80 -2.78 -30.14
CA ASN A 650 13.50 -3.61 -31.30
C ASN A 650 12.49 -4.72 -30.95
N SER A 651 11.38 -4.40 -30.28
CA SER A 651 10.23 -5.30 -30.26
C SER A 651 9.58 -5.23 -31.63
N PRO A 652 9.63 -6.30 -32.45
CA PRO A 652 9.09 -6.27 -33.80
C PRO A 652 7.61 -5.87 -33.74
N VAL A 653 7.21 -4.90 -34.55
CA VAL A 653 5.81 -4.51 -34.71
C VAL A 653 5.04 -5.76 -35.12
N ARG A 654 4.18 -6.26 -34.21
CA ARG A 654 3.37 -7.45 -34.49
C ARG A 654 2.50 -7.19 -35.72
N SER A 655 2.56 -8.11 -36.69
CA SER A 655 1.77 -8.01 -37.91
C SER A 655 0.27 -8.09 -37.61
N ILE A 656 -0.53 -7.54 -38.51
CA ILE A 656 -1.99 -7.59 -38.40
C ILE A 656 -2.51 -9.02 -38.37
N ASP A 657 -1.83 -9.95 -39.07
CA ASP A 657 -2.18 -11.36 -39.13
C ASP A 657 -2.05 -12.05 -37.78
N VAL A 658 -0.95 -11.79 -37.06
CA VAL A 658 -0.72 -12.36 -35.71
C VAL A 658 -1.77 -11.82 -34.73
N CYS A 659 -2.06 -10.52 -34.77
CA CYS A 659 -3.09 -9.92 -33.92
C CYS A 659 -4.48 -10.51 -34.20
N LEU A 660 -4.83 -10.69 -35.47
CA LEU A 660 -6.13 -11.23 -35.87
C LEU A 660 -6.29 -12.70 -35.49
N GLU A 661 -5.22 -13.49 -35.63
CA GLU A 661 -5.14 -14.89 -35.18
C GLU A 661 -5.36 -15.02 -33.67
N GLU A 662 -4.64 -14.21 -32.87
CA GLU A 662 -4.84 -14.17 -31.43
C GLU A 662 -6.29 -13.80 -31.06
N ILE A 663 -6.90 -12.83 -31.75
CA ILE A 663 -8.29 -12.43 -31.52
C ILE A 663 -9.24 -13.58 -31.83
N PHE A 664 -9.06 -14.28 -32.97
CA PHE A 664 -9.94 -15.36 -33.37
C PHE A 664 -9.87 -16.55 -32.41
N LEU A 665 -8.66 -16.96 -32.02
CA LEU A 665 -8.47 -18.05 -31.06
C LEU A 665 -8.93 -17.67 -29.64
N GLN A 666 -8.72 -16.42 -29.22
CA GLN A 666 -9.26 -15.92 -27.95
C GLN A 666 -10.80 -15.89 -27.96
N CYS A 667 -11.43 -15.63 -29.12
CA CYS A 667 -12.88 -15.64 -29.25
C CYS A 667 -13.47 -17.00 -28.86
N MET A 668 -12.82 -18.09 -29.28
CA MET A 668 -13.24 -19.46 -28.97
C MET A 668 -13.17 -19.78 -27.48
N VAL A 669 -12.07 -19.37 -26.83
CA VAL A 669 -11.90 -19.47 -25.37
C VAL A 669 -12.99 -18.68 -24.65
N ASP A 670 -13.20 -17.44 -25.07
CA ASP A 670 -14.17 -16.53 -24.43
C ASP A 670 -15.62 -17.03 -24.60
N ILE A 671 -15.95 -17.66 -25.73
CA ILE A 671 -17.26 -18.29 -25.95
C ILE A 671 -17.52 -19.37 -24.88
N PHE A 672 -16.55 -20.26 -24.61
CA PHE A 672 -16.70 -21.29 -23.57
C PHE A 672 -16.63 -20.73 -22.14
N GLU A 673 -15.73 -19.79 -21.84
CA GLU A 673 -15.65 -19.17 -20.51
C GLU A 673 -16.92 -18.40 -20.14
N LYS A 674 -17.59 -17.81 -21.15
CA LYS A 674 -18.83 -17.05 -20.96
C LYS A 674 -20.11 -17.85 -21.16
N ALA A 675 -20.00 -19.16 -21.38
CA ALA A 675 -21.16 -20.04 -21.47
C ALA A 675 -22.05 -19.89 -20.22
N PRO A 676 -23.39 -19.91 -20.37
CA PRO A 676 -24.29 -19.79 -19.24
C PRO A 676 -24.12 -20.97 -18.29
N ASN A 677 -24.50 -20.79 -17.02
CA ASN A 677 -24.62 -21.87 -16.05
C ASN A 677 -26.10 -21.98 -15.64
N PRO A 678 -26.56 -23.12 -15.11
CA PRO A 678 -27.88 -23.21 -14.53
C PRO A 678 -28.09 -22.21 -13.38
N VAL A 679 -29.36 -21.89 -13.11
CA VAL A 679 -29.76 -20.88 -12.12
C VAL A 679 -29.37 -21.31 -10.71
N SER A 680 -29.57 -22.59 -10.38
CA SER A 680 -29.16 -23.18 -9.11
C SER A 680 -27.65 -23.17 -9.00
N ALA A 681 -27.15 -22.78 -7.82
CA ALA A 681 -25.72 -22.75 -7.58
C ALA A 681 -25.09 -24.14 -7.47
N ASN A 682 -25.93 -25.15 -7.22
CA ASN A 682 -25.54 -26.53 -6.97
C ASN A 682 -25.52 -27.38 -8.25
N ASP A 683 -26.08 -26.88 -9.34
CA ASP A 683 -26.11 -27.61 -10.60
C ASP A 683 -24.75 -27.50 -11.31
N ALA A 684 -24.33 -28.59 -11.95
CA ALA A 684 -23.12 -28.61 -12.77
C ALA A 684 -23.22 -27.62 -13.95
N SER A 685 -22.08 -27.21 -14.49
CA SER A 685 -22.05 -26.34 -15.67
C SER A 685 -22.81 -26.98 -16.84
N TYR A 686 -23.35 -26.15 -17.75
CA TYR A 686 -23.86 -26.69 -19.02
C TYR A 686 -22.75 -27.29 -19.87
N LEU A 687 -21.48 -26.96 -19.58
CA LEU A 687 -20.32 -27.54 -20.24
C LEU A 687 -19.79 -28.74 -19.46
N VAL A 688 -19.50 -29.85 -20.15
CA VAL A 688 -18.82 -31.02 -19.58
C VAL A 688 -17.30 -30.90 -19.56
N ILE A 689 -16.73 -30.00 -20.37
CA ILE A 689 -15.28 -29.81 -20.45
C ILE A 689 -14.69 -29.06 -19.25
N SER A 690 -13.48 -29.46 -18.86
CA SER A 690 -12.72 -28.90 -17.73
C SER A 690 -12.31 -27.45 -17.98
N GLU A 691 -11.86 -26.78 -16.92
CA GLU A 691 -11.39 -25.40 -17.00
C GLU A 691 -10.20 -25.22 -17.95
N ASP A 692 -9.23 -26.12 -17.89
CA ASP A 692 -8.06 -26.11 -18.79
C ASP A 692 -8.46 -26.39 -20.24
N ALA A 693 -9.42 -27.30 -20.47
CA ALA A 693 -9.93 -27.57 -21.81
C ALA A 693 -10.61 -26.33 -22.43
N ARG A 694 -11.29 -25.50 -21.61
CA ARG A 694 -11.86 -24.22 -22.07
C ARG A 694 -10.79 -23.22 -22.49
N LEU A 695 -9.65 -23.18 -21.79
CA LEU A 695 -8.52 -22.30 -22.12
C LEU A 695 -7.78 -22.73 -23.39
N MET A 696 -7.83 -24.02 -23.72
CA MET A 696 -7.19 -24.58 -24.91
C MET A 696 -8.11 -24.60 -26.15
N ALA A 697 -9.40 -24.28 -25.99
CA ALA A 697 -10.43 -24.38 -27.02
C ALA A 697 -10.05 -23.75 -28.36
N GLY A 698 -10.20 -24.47 -29.47
CA GLY A 698 -9.82 -24.02 -30.81
C GLY A 698 -10.85 -24.38 -31.89
N GLU A 699 -10.49 -24.18 -33.16
CA GLU A 699 -11.40 -24.38 -34.31
C GLU A 699 -12.02 -25.78 -34.33
N ASN A 700 -11.23 -26.79 -33.97
CA ASN A 700 -11.66 -28.19 -33.99
C ASN A 700 -12.85 -28.43 -33.05
N ASP A 701 -12.94 -27.70 -31.93
CA ASP A 701 -14.05 -27.84 -31.01
C ASP A 701 -15.37 -27.34 -31.59
N PHE A 702 -15.30 -26.27 -32.38
CA PHE A 702 -16.43 -25.69 -33.10
C PHE A 702 -16.76 -26.43 -34.41
N LYS A 703 -15.85 -27.29 -34.89
CA LYS A 703 -16.04 -28.22 -36.01
C LYS A 703 -16.56 -29.60 -35.58
N ASN A 704 -16.67 -29.87 -34.28
CA ASN A 704 -17.22 -31.13 -33.77
C ASN A 704 -18.74 -31.02 -33.52
N LEU A 705 -19.54 -31.79 -34.26
CA LEU A 705 -21.00 -31.84 -34.12
C LEU A 705 -21.50 -32.86 -33.09
N ARG A 706 -20.60 -33.61 -32.45
CA ARG A 706 -20.94 -34.47 -31.30
C ARG A 706 -21.02 -33.60 -30.05
N LEU A 707 -22.13 -32.87 -29.92
CA LEU A 707 -22.29 -31.83 -28.91
C LEU A 707 -22.27 -32.34 -27.47
N SER A 708 -22.51 -33.63 -27.26
CA SER A 708 -22.35 -34.29 -25.96
C SER A 708 -20.91 -34.24 -25.43
N ASP A 709 -19.93 -33.99 -26.29
CA ASP A 709 -18.52 -33.84 -25.88
C ASP A 709 -18.26 -32.49 -25.18
N TYR A 710 -19.15 -31.51 -25.39
CA TYR A 710 -19.01 -30.17 -24.80
C TYR A 710 -20.14 -29.81 -23.87
N TRP A 711 -21.36 -30.28 -24.11
CA TRP A 711 -22.56 -29.83 -23.42
C TRP A 711 -23.25 -30.96 -22.64
N THR A 712 -23.75 -30.66 -21.44
CA THR A 712 -24.69 -31.52 -20.71
C THR A 712 -26.11 -31.39 -21.25
N CYS A 713 -26.49 -30.18 -21.68
CA CYS A 713 -27.68 -29.94 -22.49
C CYS A 713 -27.57 -28.62 -23.27
N VAL A 714 -28.24 -28.55 -24.42
CA VAL A 714 -28.21 -27.38 -25.31
C VAL A 714 -29.46 -27.35 -26.19
N PHE A 715 -29.90 -26.15 -26.58
CA PHE A 715 -30.87 -25.96 -27.65
C PHE A 715 -30.12 -25.70 -28.95
N TYR A 716 -30.35 -26.52 -29.98
CA TYR A 716 -29.79 -26.29 -31.30
C TYR A 716 -30.88 -25.94 -32.31
N LYS A 717 -30.49 -25.20 -33.35
CA LYS A 717 -31.28 -24.97 -34.56
C LYS A 717 -30.37 -25.10 -35.76
N VAL A 718 -30.80 -25.86 -36.78
CA VAL A 718 -30.13 -25.86 -38.07
C VAL A 718 -30.30 -24.48 -38.69
N ALA A 719 -29.22 -23.72 -38.74
CA ALA A 719 -29.25 -22.31 -39.03
C ALA A 719 -29.38 -22.05 -40.53
N THR A 720 -30.14 -21.04 -40.88
CA THR A 720 -30.09 -20.48 -42.23
C THR A 720 -28.78 -19.69 -42.43
N PRO A 721 -28.29 -19.52 -43.67
CA PRO A 721 -27.10 -18.71 -43.94
C PRO A 721 -27.17 -17.28 -43.38
N THR A 722 -28.37 -16.70 -43.36
CA THR A 722 -28.61 -15.35 -42.81
C THR A 722 -28.49 -15.30 -41.29
N GLU A 723 -28.89 -16.37 -40.57
CA GLU A 723 -28.73 -16.46 -39.12
C GLU A 723 -27.27 -16.64 -38.71
N TYR A 724 -26.52 -17.44 -39.47
CA TYR A 724 -25.08 -17.64 -39.25
C TYR A 724 -24.31 -16.33 -39.51
N THR A 725 -24.66 -15.63 -40.59
CA THR A 725 -24.12 -14.29 -40.90
C THR A 725 -24.40 -13.30 -39.77
N ARG A 726 -25.65 -13.26 -39.30
CA ARG A 726 -26.02 -12.37 -38.18
C ARG A 726 -25.25 -12.70 -36.90
N ALA A 727 -24.99 -13.99 -36.64
CA ALA A 727 -24.25 -14.39 -35.46
C ALA A 727 -22.79 -13.91 -35.52
N PHE A 728 -22.17 -14.00 -36.71
CA PHE A 728 -20.85 -13.45 -36.99
C PHE A 728 -20.79 -11.93 -36.78
N ASP A 729 -21.75 -11.19 -37.34
CA ASP A 729 -21.77 -9.73 -37.25
C ASP A 729 -21.94 -9.21 -35.81
N HIS A 730 -22.57 -9.98 -34.93
CA HIS A 730 -22.63 -9.63 -33.50
C HIS A 730 -21.31 -9.93 -32.76
N LEU A 731 -20.57 -10.97 -33.15
CA LEU A 731 -19.26 -11.28 -32.55
C LEU A 731 -18.19 -10.29 -33.01
N PHE A 732 -18.24 -9.89 -34.29
CA PHE A 732 -17.27 -9.00 -34.93
C PHE A 732 -18.00 -7.82 -35.62
N PRO A 733 -18.45 -6.81 -34.83
CA PRO A 733 -19.18 -5.67 -35.38
C PRO A 733 -18.27 -4.70 -36.16
N ASN A 734 -18.85 -4.00 -37.16
CA ASN A 734 -18.17 -3.03 -38.03
C ASN A 734 -17.86 -1.67 -37.39
N THR A 735 -18.13 -1.49 -36.10
CA THR A 735 -18.16 -0.17 -35.50
C THR A 735 -16.93 0.09 -34.63
N ARG A 736 -16.16 1.14 -34.96
CA ARG A 736 -15.08 1.70 -34.09
C ARG A 736 -15.55 2.09 -32.68
N ARG A 737 -16.86 2.24 -32.50
CA ARG A 737 -17.56 2.48 -31.24
C ARG A 737 -18.65 1.42 -31.11
N SER A 738 -18.51 0.49 -30.16
CA SER A 738 -19.61 -0.44 -29.83
C SER A 738 -20.93 0.33 -29.67
N PRO A 739 -22.06 -0.19 -30.19
CA PRO A 739 -23.37 0.31 -29.83
C PRO A 739 -23.53 0.12 -28.31
N LYS A 740 -23.32 1.19 -27.54
CA LYS A 740 -23.43 1.19 -26.08
C LYS A 740 -24.90 1.04 -25.69
N SER A 741 -25.41 -0.18 -25.76
CA SER A 741 -26.53 -0.55 -24.92
C SER A 741 -25.93 -0.82 -23.53
N ASN A 742 -26.34 -0.06 -22.51
CA ASN A 742 -25.93 -0.28 -21.11
C ASN A 742 -26.23 -1.71 -20.59
N ASN A 743 -26.90 -2.54 -21.40
CA ASN A 743 -27.29 -3.90 -21.10
C ASN A 743 -26.49 -4.97 -21.87
N SER A 744 -25.32 -4.65 -22.45
CA SER A 744 -24.50 -5.64 -23.15
C SER A 744 -23.86 -6.63 -22.16
N GLN A 745 -24.35 -7.88 -22.14
CA GLN A 745 -23.85 -8.96 -21.31
C GLN A 745 -22.74 -9.73 -22.04
N ASN A 746 -21.69 -10.14 -21.33
CA ASN A 746 -20.55 -10.94 -21.79
C ASN A 746 -19.53 -10.25 -22.72
N TYR A 747 -19.95 -9.44 -23.71
CA TYR A 747 -19.01 -8.84 -24.69
C TYR A 747 -17.92 -7.98 -24.05
N LEU A 748 -18.29 -7.00 -23.22
CA LEU A 748 -17.32 -6.09 -22.56
C LEU A 748 -16.40 -6.78 -21.55
N GLN A 749 -16.77 -8.00 -21.11
CA GLN A 749 -15.97 -8.82 -20.22
C GLN A 749 -15.07 -9.81 -20.99
N SER A 750 -15.24 -9.92 -22.31
CA SER A 750 -14.47 -10.83 -23.16
C SER A 750 -13.20 -10.15 -23.66
N THR A 751 -12.06 -10.78 -23.43
CA THR A 751 -10.73 -10.33 -23.85
C THR A 751 -10.62 -10.21 -25.37
N TYR A 752 -11.19 -11.16 -26.14
CA TYR A 752 -11.17 -11.08 -27.62
C TYR A 752 -11.85 -9.80 -28.10
N TYR A 753 -12.96 -9.42 -27.47
CA TYR A 753 -13.77 -8.28 -27.90
C TYR A 753 -13.06 -6.95 -27.62
N LYS A 754 -12.38 -6.84 -26.48
CA LYS A 754 -11.53 -5.68 -26.15
C LYS A 754 -10.37 -5.54 -27.15
N ARG A 755 -9.75 -6.66 -27.53
CA ARG A 755 -8.65 -6.70 -28.52
C ARG A 755 -9.14 -6.36 -29.93
N TRP A 756 -10.30 -6.90 -30.33
CA TRP A 756 -10.98 -6.56 -31.59
C TRP A 756 -11.25 -5.06 -31.68
N GLU A 757 -11.84 -4.46 -30.64
CA GLU A 757 -12.07 -3.01 -30.61
C GLU A 757 -10.78 -2.20 -30.69
N SER A 758 -9.70 -2.64 -30.02
CA SER A 758 -8.40 -1.96 -30.09
C SER A 758 -7.85 -2.02 -31.50
N LEU A 759 -7.83 -3.20 -32.11
CA LEU A 759 -7.30 -3.39 -33.46
C LEU A 759 -8.10 -2.58 -34.49
N CYS A 760 -9.43 -2.54 -34.39
CA CYS A 760 -10.28 -1.72 -35.26
C CYS A 760 -10.02 -0.21 -35.14
N ARG A 761 -9.46 0.29 -34.03
CA ARG A 761 -9.07 1.70 -33.90
C ARG A 761 -7.75 2.01 -34.60
N GLU A 762 -6.94 0.99 -34.86
CA GLU A 762 -5.56 1.09 -35.38
C GLU A 762 -5.48 0.82 -36.89
N VAL A 763 -6.59 0.53 -37.56
CA VAL A 763 -6.65 0.23 -38.99
C VAL A 763 -7.70 1.10 -39.69
N SER A 764 -7.68 1.17 -41.02
CA SER A 764 -8.72 1.84 -41.80
C SER A 764 -10.00 1.00 -41.90
N ASP A 765 -11.14 1.59 -42.28
CA ASP A 765 -12.40 0.86 -42.39
C ASP A 765 -12.34 -0.21 -43.50
N GLU A 766 -11.58 0.03 -44.57
CA GLU A 766 -11.31 -0.96 -45.62
C GLU A 766 -10.56 -2.18 -45.07
N VAL A 767 -9.60 -1.95 -44.16
CA VAL A 767 -8.85 -3.03 -43.51
C VAL A 767 -9.75 -3.78 -42.51
N ILE A 768 -10.68 -3.12 -41.82
CA ILE A 768 -11.67 -3.80 -40.96
C ILE A 768 -12.53 -4.75 -41.80
N GLU A 769 -13.02 -4.31 -42.95
CA GLU A 769 -13.80 -5.17 -43.85
C GLU A 769 -12.96 -6.34 -44.39
N ALA A 770 -11.69 -6.12 -44.73
CA ALA A 770 -10.77 -7.18 -45.14
C ALA A 770 -10.52 -8.19 -44.00
N MET A 771 -10.26 -7.71 -42.78
CA MET A 771 -10.11 -8.54 -41.59
C MET A 771 -11.36 -9.38 -41.33
N LYS A 772 -12.55 -8.77 -41.44
CA LYS A 772 -13.82 -9.48 -41.32
C LYS A 772 -14.01 -10.51 -42.42
N ALA A 773 -13.65 -10.20 -43.67
CA ALA A 773 -13.75 -11.16 -44.76
C ALA A 773 -12.87 -12.39 -44.51
N GLU A 774 -11.63 -12.20 -44.03
CA GLU A 774 -10.74 -13.32 -43.67
C GLU A 774 -11.22 -14.10 -42.44
N LEU A 775 -11.64 -13.41 -41.37
CA LEU A 775 -12.28 -14.04 -40.22
C LEU A 775 -13.52 -14.84 -40.64
N ARG A 776 -14.29 -14.30 -41.60
CA ARG A 776 -15.51 -14.92 -42.08
C ARG A 776 -15.24 -16.24 -42.79
N LYS A 777 -14.18 -16.33 -43.61
CA LYS A 777 -13.78 -17.59 -44.26
C LYS A 777 -13.58 -18.69 -43.22
N ARG A 778 -12.85 -18.41 -42.15
CA ARG A 778 -12.60 -19.35 -41.04
C ARG A 778 -13.87 -19.63 -40.23
N TYR A 779 -14.63 -18.59 -39.90
CA TYR A 779 -15.89 -18.72 -39.18
C TYR A 779 -16.91 -19.57 -39.93
N ASP A 780 -16.93 -19.50 -41.26
CA ASP A 780 -17.83 -20.30 -42.09
C ASP A 780 -17.47 -21.79 -42.12
N GLU A 781 -16.26 -22.17 -41.72
CA GLU A 781 -15.89 -23.57 -41.54
C GLU A 781 -16.38 -24.16 -40.22
N LEU A 782 -16.82 -23.33 -39.27
CA LEU A 782 -17.36 -23.80 -38.00
C LEU A 782 -18.69 -24.51 -38.23
N LEU A 783 -18.90 -25.64 -37.55
CA LEU A 783 -20.13 -26.43 -37.69
C LEU A 783 -21.19 -26.02 -36.66
N TRP A 784 -20.78 -25.44 -35.54
CA TRP A 784 -21.69 -24.85 -34.56
C TRP A 784 -21.14 -23.57 -33.95
N VAL A 785 -22.01 -22.64 -33.55
CA VAL A 785 -21.68 -21.35 -32.91
C VAL A 785 -22.77 -20.93 -31.93
N PRO A 786 -22.50 -20.06 -30.93
CA PRO A 786 -23.55 -19.52 -30.07
C PRO A 786 -24.60 -18.74 -30.88
N LYS A 787 -25.86 -18.81 -30.47
CA LYS A 787 -26.91 -17.91 -30.97
C LYS A 787 -26.72 -16.53 -30.34
N THR A 788 -25.89 -15.71 -30.95
CA THR A 788 -25.60 -14.36 -30.46
C THR A 788 -26.72 -13.37 -30.81
N VAL A 789 -26.87 -12.35 -29.98
CA VAL A 789 -27.66 -11.15 -30.23
C VAL A 789 -26.82 -9.91 -29.90
N SER A 790 -27.24 -8.73 -30.36
CA SER A 790 -26.50 -7.48 -30.13
C SER A 790 -26.19 -7.19 -28.65
N GLY A 791 -27.07 -7.63 -27.74
CA GLY A 791 -26.91 -7.41 -26.30
C GLY A 791 -26.23 -8.53 -25.52
N ARG A 792 -25.99 -9.71 -26.08
CA ARG A 792 -25.32 -10.82 -25.35
C ARG A 792 -24.77 -11.91 -26.29
N ILE A 793 -23.68 -12.56 -25.89
CA ILE A 793 -23.12 -13.73 -26.59
C ILE A 793 -24.07 -14.94 -26.48
N TRP A 794 -24.68 -15.14 -25.31
CA TRP A 794 -25.46 -16.35 -25.02
C TRP A 794 -26.92 -16.03 -24.68
N GLU A 795 -27.85 -16.69 -25.37
CA GLU A 795 -29.27 -16.79 -24.98
C GLU A 795 -29.55 -18.11 -24.26
N SER A 796 -30.25 -18.07 -23.13
CA SER A 796 -30.46 -19.25 -22.27
C SER A 796 -31.83 -19.36 -21.59
N TYR A 797 -32.89 -18.81 -22.20
CA TYR A 797 -34.26 -18.87 -21.62
C TYR A 797 -35.07 -20.06 -22.13
N ASP A 798 -35.97 -20.55 -21.27
CA ASP A 798 -36.99 -21.54 -21.63
C ASP A 798 -37.94 -20.93 -22.68
N THR A 799 -38.35 -21.72 -23.66
CA THR A 799 -39.24 -21.26 -24.73
C THR A 799 -40.59 -20.85 -24.13
N LYS A 800 -40.86 -19.55 -24.04
CA LYS A 800 -42.18 -19.06 -23.62
C LYS A 800 -43.27 -19.67 -24.54
N PRO A 801 -44.39 -20.19 -24.00
CA PRO A 801 -45.49 -20.69 -24.81
C PRO A 801 -45.97 -19.57 -25.75
N GLY A 802 -45.90 -19.78 -27.08
CA GLY A 802 -46.42 -18.85 -28.08
C GLY A 802 -45.41 -18.19 -29.03
N ARG A 803 -44.10 -18.32 -28.80
CA ARG A 803 -43.05 -17.95 -29.79
C ARG A 803 -42.12 -19.13 -30.05
N ARG A 804 -42.62 -20.14 -30.76
CA ARG A 804 -41.81 -21.29 -31.17
C ARG A 804 -40.95 -20.91 -32.38
N GLU A 805 -39.81 -20.27 -32.15
CA GLU A 805 -38.67 -20.57 -33.01
C GLU A 805 -38.33 -22.05 -32.79
N ALA A 806 -38.25 -22.84 -33.88
CA ALA A 806 -38.03 -24.27 -33.81
C ALA A 806 -36.58 -24.59 -33.40
N TYR A 807 -36.30 -24.57 -32.09
CA TYR A 807 -35.10 -25.16 -31.51
C TYR A 807 -35.41 -26.55 -31.00
N THR A 808 -34.51 -27.49 -31.26
CA THR A 808 -34.55 -28.84 -30.70
C THR A 808 -33.59 -28.89 -29.53
N ARG A 809 -34.04 -29.44 -28.40
CA ARG A 809 -33.19 -29.63 -27.23
C ARG A 809 -32.48 -30.97 -27.28
N LEU A 810 -31.22 -30.97 -26.88
CA LEU A 810 -30.46 -32.17 -26.59
C LEU A 810 -30.03 -32.22 -25.10
N PRO A 811 -30.02 -33.39 -24.46
CA PRO A 811 -30.56 -34.66 -24.97
C PRO A 811 -32.10 -34.58 -25.18
N LEU A 812 -32.62 -35.38 -26.12
CA LEU A 812 -34.06 -35.46 -26.36
C LEU A 812 -34.78 -35.89 -25.06
N GLY A 813 -35.84 -35.17 -24.69
CA GLY A 813 -36.58 -35.39 -23.45
C GLY A 813 -36.10 -34.60 -22.22
N SER A 814 -35.02 -33.81 -22.32
CA SER A 814 -34.62 -32.91 -21.23
C SER A 814 -35.50 -31.64 -21.14
N HIS A 815 -35.57 -31.01 -19.96
CA HIS A 815 -36.44 -29.86 -19.65
C HIS A 815 -35.70 -28.70 -18.93
N GLY A 816 -36.23 -27.47 -18.98
CA GLY A 816 -35.67 -26.26 -18.35
C GLY A 816 -34.95 -25.25 -19.28
N PRO A 817 -34.20 -24.28 -18.76
CA PRO A 817 -33.32 -23.44 -19.57
C PRO A 817 -32.10 -24.22 -20.09
N ALA A 818 -31.52 -23.80 -21.22
CA ALA A 818 -30.24 -24.30 -21.75
C ALA A 818 -29.64 -23.26 -22.72
N PRO A 819 -28.31 -23.25 -22.95
CA PRO A 819 -27.69 -22.40 -23.97
C PRO A 819 -28.26 -22.66 -25.37
N ARG A 820 -28.37 -21.62 -26.19
CA ARG A 820 -28.78 -21.74 -27.59
C ARG A 820 -27.59 -21.66 -28.53
N ILE A 821 -27.53 -22.60 -29.47
CA ILE A 821 -26.53 -22.65 -30.52
C ILE A 821 -27.18 -22.76 -31.90
N LEU A 822 -26.44 -22.32 -32.89
CA LEU A 822 -26.71 -22.51 -34.32
C LEU A 822 -25.79 -23.61 -34.83
N VAL A 823 -26.33 -24.52 -35.63
CA VAL A 823 -25.57 -25.62 -36.24
C VAL A 823 -25.77 -25.64 -37.76
N ARG A 824 -24.79 -26.13 -38.52
CA ARG A 824 -24.91 -26.27 -39.98
C ARG A 824 -25.69 -27.50 -40.42
N SER A 825 -25.70 -28.55 -39.60
CA SER A 825 -26.44 -29.78 -39.83
C SER A 825 -26.87 -30.39 -38.50
N VAL A 826 -27.71 -31.43 -38.55
CA VAL A 826 -28.23 -32.07 -37.33
C VAL A 826 -27.06 -32.64 -36.51
N PRO A 827 -26.89 -32.20 -35.25
CA PRO A 827 -25.77 -32.61 -34.42
C PRO A 827 -25.99 -34.02 -33.86
N GLN A 828 -24.90 -34.68 -33.52
CA GLN A 828 -24.91 -35.98 -32.86
C GLN A 828 -24.95 -35.80 -31.34
N TRP A 829 -25.68 -36.67 -30.66
CA TRP A 829 -25.71 -36.72 -29.21
C TRP A 829 -25.56 -38.16 -28.74
N VAL A 830 -24.44 -38.47 -28.08
CA VAL A 830 -24.23 -39.78 -27.48
C VAL A 830 -24.70 -39.72 -26.04
N SER A 831 -25.71 -40.51 -25.68
CA SER A 831 -26.20 -40.59 -24.30
C SER A 831 -25.08 -41.14 -23.41
N ILE A 832 -24.53 -40.31 -22.52
CA ILE A 832 -23.58 -40.75 -21.50
C ILE A 832 -24.40 -41.53 -20.45
N PRO A 833 -24.06 -42.80 -20.13
CA PRO A 833 -24.77 -43.56 -19.10
C PRO A 833 -24.71 -42.85 -17.74
N PRO A 834 -25.81 -42.81 -16.97
CA PRO A 834 -25.78 -42.21 -15.63
C PRO A 834 -24.80 -42.97 -14.74
N GLY A 835 -23.74 -42.30 -14.28
CA GLY A 835 -22.76 -42.85 -13.33
C GLY A 835 -21.31 -42.93 -13.82
N HIS A 836 -21.03 -42.65 -15.10
CA HIS A 836 -19.66 -42.43 -15.55
C HIS A 836 -19.29 -40.94 -15.40
N PRO A 837 -18.23 -40.59 -14.64
CA PRO A 837 -17.65 -39.27 -14.79
C PRO A 837 -17.09 -39.14 -16.22
N PRO A 838 -17.19 -37.94 -16.84
CA PRO A 838 -16.55 -37.68 -18.12
C PRO A 838 -15.03 -37.90 -18.06
#